data_AF-A0A9E4DTQ3-F1
#
_entry.id   AF-A0A9E4DTQ3-F1
#
_cell.length_a   1.000
_cell.length_b   1.000
_cell.length_c   1.000
_cell.angle_alpha   90.00
_cell.angle_beta   90.00
_cell.angle_gamma   90.00
#
_symmetry.space_group_name_H-M   'P 1'
#
loop_
_entity.id
_entity.type
_entity.pdbx_description
1 polymer ?
#
loop_
_entity_poly.entity_id
_entity_poly.type
_entity_poly.pdbx_seq_one_letter_code
_entity_poly.pdbx_strand_id
1 'polypeptide(L)'
;MPAMWREGQKLVHPFNPELGVGFVRQIDGRYLQVYFPSAEREVTLAAEGAGLEPMILTPGSAAVLIDSGEDVAVAAYADGCYTLSDGRVVEDSALWPAEPADSPIEQLAHGRTDRLGALRNRIEGLKLMELREAGGLGSFLGGRIELFPHQLHTAQRAVEMERVRWLLADEVGLGKTIVACLILSALVRTGRAERALIVAPSTLTVQWLGELYRKFHQVFVLIDPERVESVERDYGEGNNPFDVHPFAVVSTELLESRAELAAAAAEISPDLVVVDEAHRLARPELARAVHPLVERARHVLLLTATPLAADREGFFDLLRLLHPERFPDPGEFLSQVESGAAVFPCTSSVRREDLGGLPPRVPVPVDLPPAMKDPKRDPRARWIAERARGWHEAGEKALIFVRELRSLERLKKYLESETQLHVPVFHEQLTEGQRDIEIARFRESRLPILLCSEAGGEGRNFQFCERMVHYDLPLDPVQLEQRIGRLDRIGREKDVEIVYFRCQKARPDVAGLFERLDLFARPSAGLDAALEGLAARLSEAVEKRRKIDADAVAEEVERARAESVQDLPRVVYSDAYAAADAERILAQIPEGLEQGMRKFVLGAANDLGVKIVDKGGEALYYLELGTSLTVEAIPGVPEESRWLGTFDRGEAIAKDELEFYASGHPLVEGLLLELADGPRGRAALFELPHEELRGGGLLCVFKSAARWFPIVIDAGGQLRPDLIERVIEGLPAARPAKLEDWGFGERFADGVLALAERAEEAAGEDARLEAAAFFQFAAMDS
;
A
#
# COMPACT_ATOMS: atom_id res chain seq x y z
N MET A 1 15.63 13.69 57.41
CA MET A 1 16.88 13.42 56.66
C MET A 1 16.47 12.84 55.32
N PRO A 2 17.09 13.22 54.19
CA PRO A 2 16.79 12.59 52.91
C PRO A 2 17.07 11.09 53.04
N ALA A 3 16.23 10.24 52.45
CA ALA A 3 16.41 8.80 52.51
C ALA A 3 17.78 8.45 51.91
N MET A 4 18.67 7.88 52.72
CA MET A 4 19.93 7.34 52.22
C MET A 4 19.61 6.10 51.41
N TRP A 5 19.83 6.16 50.09
CA TRP A 5 19.74 4.99 49.20
C TRP A 5 20.69 3.88 49.68
N ARG A 6 20.30 2.62 49.50
CA ARG A 6 21.11 1.44 49.82
C ARG A 6 21.39 0.61 48.58
N GLU A 7 22.55 -0.04 48.52
CA GLU A 7 22.80 -1.06 47.50
C GLU A 7 21.73 -2.17 47.59
N GLY A 8 21.23 -2.62 46.44
CA GLY A 8 20.13 -3.55 46.32
C GLY A 8 18.73 -2.94 46.44
N GLN A 9 18.61 -1.67 46.86
CA GLN A 9 17.30 -1.01 46.97
C GLN A 9 16.66 -0.81 45.60
N LYS A 10 15.38 -1.15 45.49
CA LYS A 10 14.60 -0.97 44.26
C LYS A 10 14.09 0.46 44.11
N LEU A 11 14.01 0.92 42.87
CA LEU A 11 13.54 2.25 42.53
C LEU A 11 12.89 2.28 41.16
N VAL A 12 12.12 3.33 40.91
CA VAL A 12 11.57 3.67 39.61
C VAL A 12 12.02 5.07 39.21
N HIS A 13 12.05 5.32 37.89
CA HIS A 13 12.30 6.64 37.33
C HIS A 13 10.98 7.22 36.79
N PRO A 14 10.25 8.06 37.55
CA PRO A 14 8.91 8.55 37.20
C PRO A 14 8.84 9.29 35.85
N PHE A 15 9.96 9.89 35.43
CA PHE A 15 10.04 10.62 34.17
C PHE A 15 10.44 9.74 32.97
N ASN A 16 10.92 8.51 33.22
CA ASN A 16 11.38 7.52 32.24
C ASN A 16 10.85 6.12 32.63
N PRO A 17 9.52 5.91 32.63
CA PRO A 17 8.89 4.68 33.10
C PRO A 17 9.26 3.45 32.26
N GLU A 18 9.73 3.63 31.02
CA GLU A 18 10.20 2.59 30.12
C GLU A 18 11.43 1.83 30.64
N LEU A 19 12.21 2.43 31.55
CA LEU A 19 13.32 1.74 32.20
C LEU A 19 12.83 0.64 33.17
N GLY A 20 11.56 0.66 33.55
CA GLY A 20 10.98 -0.29 34.51
C GLY A 20 11.56 -0.12 35.92
N VAL A 21 11.52 -1.20 36.70
CA VAL A 21 12.05 -1.22 38.07
C VAL A 21 13.56 -1.43 38.01
N GLY A 22 14.32 -0.46 38.52
CA GLY A 22 15.75 -0.56 38.68
C GLY A 22 16.14 -0.95 40.11
N PHE A 23 17.39 -1.40 40.28
CA PHE A 23 17.98 -1.53 41.60
C PHE A 23 19.36 -0.88 41.67
N VAL A 24 19.67 -0.30 42.82
CA VAL A 24 20.96 0.35 43.06
C VAL A 24 22.05 -0.72 43.10
N ARG A 25 22.95 -0.72 42.12
CA ARG A 25 24.12 -1.61 42.07
C ARG A 25 25.24 -1.12 42.97
N GLN A 26 25.52 0.19 42.89
CA GLN A 26 26.64 0.79 43.57
C GLN A 26 26.34 2.26 43.89
N ILE A 27 26.84 2.74 45.02
CA ILE A 27 26.72 4.13 45.45
C ILE A 27 28.12 4.77 45.40
N ASP A 28 28.30 5.78 44.55
CA ASP A 28 29.56 6.53 44.42
C ASP A 28 29.34 8.01 44.77
N GLY A 29 29.51 8.33 46.05
CA GLY A 29 29.38 9.68 46.58
C GLY A 29 27.99 10.27 46.38
N ARG A 30 27.84 11.16 45.39
CA ARG A 30 26.56 11.82 45.05
C ARG A 30 25.82 11.16 43.88
N TYR A 31 26.33 10.05 43.36
CA TYR A 31 25.77 9.34 42.22
C TYR A 31 25.41 7.89 42.60
N LEU A 32 24.37 7.38 41.97
CA LEU A 32 23.91 5.99 42.04
C LEU A 32 24.16 5.35 40.69
N GLN A 33 24.80 4.19 40.67
CA GLN A 33 24.72 3.27 39.54
C GLN A 33 23.49 2.39 39.74
N VAL A 34 22.55 2.47 38.81
CA VAL A 34 21.30 1.74 38.85
C VAL A 34 21.24 0.84 37.64
N TYR A 35 20.98 -0.44 37.86
CA TYR A 35 20.71 -1.39 36.79
C TYR A 35 19.20 -1.59 36.64
N PHE A 36 18.71 -1.49 35.42
CA PHE A 36 17.31 -1.65 35.02
C PHE A 36 17.18 -2.94 34.21
N PRO A 37 16.74 -4.05 34.81
CA PRO A 37 16.71 -5.36 34.16
C PRO A 37 15.82 -5.40 32.91
N SER A 38 14.64 -4.78 32.96
CA SER A 38 13.68 -4.78 31.84
C SER A 38 14.21 -4.06 30.59
N ALA A 39 15.11 -3.10 30.76
CA ALA A 39 15.76 -2.37 29.67
C ALA A 39 17.20 -2.87 29.41
N GLU A 40 17.66 -3.90 30.13
CA GLU A 40 19.05 -4.39 30.13
C GLU A 40 20.11 -3.28 30.23
N ARG A 41 19.81 -2.21 30.97
CA ARG A 41 20.56 -0.96 30.93
C ARG A 41 21.08 -0.55 32.29
N GLU A 42 22.30 -0.03 32.30
CA GLU A 42 22.90 0.60 33.49
C GLU A 42 22.95 2.12 33.31
N VAL A 43 22.47 2.86 34.31
CA VAL A 43 22.39 4.32 34.29
C VAL A 43 23.03 4.88 35.55
N THR A 44 23.86 5.90 35.37
CA THR A 44 24.42 6.67 36.49
C THR A 44 23.58 7.92 36.73
N LEU A 45 22.94 8.01 37.90
CA LEU A 45 21.99 9.06 38.25
C LEU A 45 22.48 9.81 39.49
N ALA A 46 22.09 11.08 39.66
CA ALA A 46 22.38 11.81 40.90
C ALA A 46 21.51 11.25 42.05
N ALA A 47 22.09 11.03 43.22
CA ALA A 47 21.38 10.51 44.40
C ALA A 47 20.31 11.48 44.94
N GLU A 48 20.49 12.78 44.68
CA GLU A 48 19.53 13.84 45.01
C GLU A 48 19.13 14.61 43.73
N GLY A 49 17.84 14.93 43.60
CA GLY A 49 17.32 15.76 42.50
C GLY A 49 17.08 15.05 41.17
N ALA A 50 17.43 13.76 41.04
CA ALA A 50 17.16 12.95 39.84
C ALA A 50 15.70 12.46 39.72
N GLY A 51 14.82 12.86 40.64
CA GLY A 51 13.41 12.45 40.62
C GLY A 51 13.17 10.97 40.88
N LEU A 52 14.15 10.24 41.43
CA LEU A 52 14.04 8.82 41.73
C LEU A 52 13.10 8.58 42.91
N GLU A 53 12.20 7.60 42.76
CA GLU A 53 11.27 7.19 43.80
C GLU A 53 11.56 5.74 44.24
N PRO A 54 11.60 5.45 45.56
CA PRO A 54 11.73 4.08 46.03
C PRO A 54 10.56 3.23 45.55
N MET A 55 10.85 2.04 45.01
CA MET A 55 9.81 1.08 44.60
C MET A 55 9.47 0.22 45.80
N ILE A 56 8.35 0.51 46.46
CA ILE A 56 7.81 -0.28 47.58
C ILE A 56 6.54 -0.98 47.10
N LEU A 57 6.49 -2.30 47.26
CA LEU A 57 5.31 -3.09 46.92
C LEU A 57 4.23 -2.92 48.00
N THR A 58 3.02 -2.57 47.59
CA THR A 58 1.89 -2.39 48.49
C THR A 58 1.23 -3.73 48.84
N PRO A 59 0.48 -3.82 49.95
CA PRO A 59 -0.40 -4.97 50.20
C PRO A 59 -1.26 -5.29 48.95
N GLY A 60 -1.30 -6.54 48.54
CA GLY A 60 -1.95 -7.03 47.31
C GLY A 60 -1.03 -7.17 46.10
N SER A 61 0.15 -6.55 46.07
CA SER A 61 1.04 -6.60 44.90
C SER A 61 1.60 -8.01 44.64
N ALA A 62 1.55 -8.46 43.39
CA ALA A 62 2.21 -9.68 42.93
C ALA A 62 3.73 -9.50 42.84
N ALA A 63 4.48 -10.53 43.23
CA ALA A 63 5.92 -10.53 43.28
C ALA A 63 6.50 -11.93 43.04
N VAL A 64 7.76 -12.00 42.65
CA VAL A 64 8.50 -13.24 42.46
C VAL A 64 9.61 -13.31 43.50
N LEU A 65 9.73 -14.43 44.20
CA LEU A 65 10.89 -14.72 45.03
C LEU A 65 12.10 -15.01 44.14
N ILE A 66 13.17 -14.21 44.26
CA ILE A 66 14.33 -14.27 43.35
C ILE A 66 15.04 -15.63 43.41
N ASP A 67 15.15 -16.22 44.60
CA ASP A 67 15.89 -17.47 44.80
C ASP A 67 15.12 -18.72 44.33
N SER A 68 13.79 -18.71 44.45
CA SER A 68 12.94 -19.87 44.12
C SER A 68 12.18 -19.73 42.80
N GLY A 69 12.05 -18.52 42.26
CA GLY A 69 11.19 -18.21 41.12
C GLY A 69 9.69 -18.35 41.44
N GLU A 70 9.32 -18.36 42.72
CA GLU A 70 7.94 -18.58 43.17
C GLU A 70 7.13 -17.28 43.13
N ASP A 71 5.94 -17.33 42.53
CA ASP A 71 4.96 -16.23 42.55
C ASP A 71 4.29 -16.11 43.93
N VAL A 72 4.31 -14.90 44.48
CA VAL A 72 3.81 -14.57 45.81
C VAL A 72 3.07 -13.23 45.79
N ALA A 73 2.19 -13.00 46.77
CA ALA A 73 1.50 -11.73 46.94
C ALA A 73 1.91 -11.06 48.25
N VAL A 74 2.16 -9.75 48.22
CA VAL A 74 2.56 -8.96 49.39
C VAL A 74 1.36 -8.70 50.29
N ALA A 75 1.50 -8.85 51.60
CA ALA A 75 0.46 -8.54 52.59
C ALA A 75 0.78 -7.28 53.41
N ALA A 76 2.06 -7.00 53.66
CA ALA A 76 2.50 -5.79 54.36
C ALA A 76 3.97 -5.49 54.08
N TYR A 77 4.39 -4.23 54.23
CA TYR A 77 5.79 -3.81 54.20
C TYR A 77 6.13 -3.05 55.48
N ALA A 78 7.20 -3.46 56.17
CA ALA A 78 7.70 -2.78 57.37
C ALA A 78 9.21 -2.98 57.51
N ASP A 79 9.93 -1.92 57.88
CA ASP A 79 11.36 -1.93 58.21
C ASP A 79 12.29 -2.59 57.16
N GLY A 80 11.94 -2.51 55.87
CA GLY A 80 12.73 -3.08 54.77
C GLY A 80 12.41 -4.55 54.45
N CYS A 81 11.37 -5.11 55.08
CA CYS A 81 10.90 -6.48 54.84
C CYS A 81 9.44 -6.50 54.38
N TYR A 82 9.12 -7.44 53.50
CA TYR A 82 7.75 -7.77 53.11
C TYR A 82 7.24 -8.95 53.91
N THR A 83 6.00 -8.84 54.40
CA THR A 83 5.20 -10.00 54.83
C THR A 83 4.39 -10.45 53.61
N LEU A 84 4.50 -11.72 53.24
CA LEU A 84 3.76 -12.34 52.15
C LEU A 84 2.37 -12.80 52.62
N SER A 85 1.46 -13.02 51.68
CA SER A 85 0.07 -13.42 51.96
C SER A 85 -0.06 -14.81 52.60
N ASP A 86 0.97 -15.64 52.50
CA ASP A 86 1.09 -16.92 53.19
C ASP A 86 1.75 -16.84 54.58
N GLY A 87 2.11 -15.62 55.02
CA GLY A 87 2.71 -15.34 56.31
C GLY A 87 4.24 -15.40 56.36
N ARG A 88 4.94 -15.72 55.26
CA ARG A 88 6.41 -15.64 55.20
C ARG A 88 6.88 -14.18 55.26
N VAL A 89 8.03 -13.93 55.87
CA VAL A 89 8.66 -12.60 55.91
C VAL A 89 9.99 -12.67 55.17
N VAL A 90 10.20 -11.75 54.24
CA VAL A 90 11.35 -11.72 53.34
C VAL A 90 11.89 -10.31 53.19
N GLU A 91 13.19 -10.17 52.97
CA GLU A 91 13.84 -8.87 52.74
C GLU A 91 13.46 -8.30 51.36
N ASP A 92 13.49 -6.97 51.21
CA ASP A 92 13.24 -6.30 49.92
C ASP A 92 14.13 -6.80 48.78
N SER A 93 15.37 -7.21 49.10
CA SER A 93 16.32 -7.80 48.15
C SER A 93 15.93 -9.20 47.66
N ALA A 94 15.11 -9.94 48.40
CA ALA A 94 14.72 -11.32 48.10
C ALA A 94 13.45 -11.40 47.23
N LEU A 95 12.73 -10.29 47.11
CA LEU A 95 11.56 -10.16 46.25
C LEU A 95 11.94 -9.41 44.98
N TRP A 96 11.35 -9.75 43.84
CA TRP A 96 11.29 -8.88 42.68
C TRP A 96 9.82 -8.59 42.41
N PRO A 97 9.40 -7.35 42.09
CA PRO A 97 8.05 -7.16 41.55
C PRO A 97 7.87 -8.15 40.42
N ALA A 98 6.77 -8.92 40.44
CA ALA A 98 6.36 -9.58 39.22
C ALA A 98 6.28 -8.45 38.19
N GLU A 99 6.86 -8.65 36.99
CA GLU A 99 6.72 -7.64 35.94
C GLU A 99 5.27 -7.23 35.96
N PRO A 100 4.98 -5.92 36.18
CA PRO A 100 3.60 -5.50 36.37
C PRO A 100 2.86 -6.10 35.21
N ALA A 101 1.81 -6.88 35.50
CA ALA A 101 1.06 -7.46 34.42
C ALA A 101 0.74 -6.28 33.51
N ASP A 102 0.88 -6.48 32.20
CA ASP A 102 0.51 -5.51 31.19
C ASP A 102 -0.97 -5.08 31.29
N SER A 103 -1.67 -5.41 32.37
CA SER A 103 -3.04 -5.05 32.70
C SER A 103 -3.19 -3.54 32.95
N PRO A 104 -3.97 -2.86 32.09
CA PRO A 104 -4.41 -1.48 32.33
C PRO A 104 -5.12 -1.28 33.67
N ILE A 105 -5.81 -2.32 34.16
CA ILE A 105 -6.55 -2.28 35.43
C ILE A 105 -5.61 -2.21 36.62
N GLU A 106 -4.56 -3.02 36.62
CA GLU A 106 -3.57 -2.99 37.70
C GLU A 106 -2.83 -1.66 37.72
N GLN A 107 -2.48 -1.09 36.57
CA GLN A 107 -1.90 0.24 36.50
C GLN A 107 -2.82 1.28 37.14
N LEU A 108 -4.09 1.29 36.74
CA LEU A 108 -5.09 2.22 37.24
C LEU A 108 -5.37 2.04 38.74
N ALA A 109 -5.48 0.80 39.23
CA ALA A 109 -5.72 0.49 40.65
C ALA A 109 -4.59 0.99 41.56
N HIS A 110 -3.34 0.97 41.07
CA HIS A 110 -2.18 1.51 41.78
C HIS A 110 -1.98 3.02 41.56
N GLY A 111 -2.91 3.71 40.90
CA GLY A 111 -2.82 5.14 40.61
C GLY A 111 -1.76 5.51 39.56
N ARG A 112 -1.24 4.54 38.80
CA ARG A 112 -0.33 4.78 37.68
C ARG A 112 -1.15 5.11 36.44
N THR A 113 -1.04 6.33 35.96
CA THR A 113 -1.88 6.85 34.87
C THR A 113 -1.08 7.52 33.78
N ASP A 114 -1.42 7.22 32.55
CA ASP A 114 -0.99 7.91 31.35
C ASP A 114 -1.62 9.29 31.20
N ARG A 115 -1.04 10.07 30.28
CA ARG A 115 -1.65 11.31 29.81
C ARG A 115 -2.98 10.99 29.11
N LEU A 116 -4.00 11.79 29.37
CA LEU A 116 -5.29 11.69 28.69
C LEU A 116 -5.18 11.78 27.15
N GLY A 117 -4.20 12.53 26.65
CA GLY A 117 -3.88 12.57 25.21
C GLY A 117 -3.51 11.19 24.65
N ALA A 118 -2.73 10.41 25.39
CA ALA A 118 -2.30 9.06 24.98
C ALA A 118 -3.48 8.09 24.97
N LEU A 119 -4.39 8.14 25.96
CA LEU A 119 -5.64 7.34 25.93
C LEU A 119 -6.48 7.68 24.69
N ARG A 120 -6.67 8.98 24.40
CA ARG A 120 -7.42 9.43 23.22
C ARG A 120 -6.80 8.88 21.94
N ASN A 121 -5.48 9.00 21.79
CA ASN A 121 -4.76 8.49 20.63
C ASN A 121 -4.85 6.96 20.53
N ARG A 122 -4.81 6.23 21.65
CA ARG A 122 -5.01 4.77 21.69
C ARG A 122 -6.38 4.38 21.13
N ILE A 123 -7.44 5.05 21.59
CA ILE A 123 -8.81 4.80 21.11
C ILE A 123 -8.95 5.17 19.62
N GLU A 124 -8.38 6.29 19.17
CA GLU A 124 -8.41 6.66 17.75
C GLU A 124 -7.64 5.66 16.87
N GLY A 125 -6.50 5.14 17.33
CA GLY A 125 -5.79 4.08 16.62
C GLY A 125 -6.59 2.78 16.54
N LEU A 126 -7.27 2.37 17.62
CA LEU A 126 -8.16 1.20 17.59
C LEU A 126 -9.31 1.36 16.58
N LYS A 127 -9.93 2.55 16.52
CA LYS A 127 -10.94 2.88 15.51
C LYS A 127 -10.38 2.77 14.09
N LEU A 128 -9.17 3.29 13.86
CA LEU A 128 -8.51 3.18 12.55
C LEU A 128 -8.15 1.75 12.19
N MET A 129 -7.67 0.95 13.14
CA MET A 129 -7.37 -0.46 12.91
C MET A 129 -8.63 -1.21 12.50
N GLU A 130 -9.76 -1.02 13.20
CA GLU A 130 -11.04 -1.62 12.81
C GLU A 130 -11.47 -1.19 11.40
N LEU A 131 -11.41 0.11 11.09
CA LEU A 131 -11.73 0.62 9.75
C LEU A 131 -10.84 0.03 8.65
N ARG A 132 -9.56 -0.26 8.96
CA ARG A 132 -8.60 -0.88 8.04
C ARG A 132 -8.79 -2.38 7.89
N GLU A 133 -9.08 -3.08 8.99
CA GLU A 133 -9.04 -4.54 9.12
C GLU A 133 -10.40 -5.23 8.91
N ALA A 134 -11.52 -4.50 8.96
CA ALA A 134 -12.88 -5.07 8.93
C ALA A 134 -13.31 -5.76 7.61
N GLY A 135 -12.38 -6.24 6.79
CA GLY A 135 -12.65 -7.00 5.56
C GLY A 135 -13.31 -6.18 4.45
N GLY A 136 -13.29 -4.85 4.56
CA GLY A 136 -13.90 -3.92 3.61
C GLY A 136 -12.89 -3.08 2.82
N LEU A 137 -13.39 -2.03 2.15
CA LEU A 137 -12.57 -1.18 1.29
C LEU A 137 -11.44 -0.43 2.03
N GLY A 138 -11.53 -0.26 3.36
CA GLY A 138 -10.49 0.41 4.16
C GLY A 138 -9.08 -0.16 3.96
N SER A 139 -8.97 -1.48 3.76
CA SER A 139 -7.71 -2.16 3.45
C SER A 139 -7.06 -1.71 2.13
N PHE A 140 -7.86 -1.18 1.19
CA PHE A 140 -7.43 -0.73 -0.14
C PHE A 140 -7.04 0.76 -0.19
N LEU A 141 -7.48 1.56 0.79
CA LEU A 141 -7.45 3.04 0.72
C LEU A 141 -6.13 3.69 1.14
N GLY A 142 -5.12 2.88 1.45
CA GLY A 142 -3.76 3.34 1.74
C GLY A 142 -2.96 3.71 0.48
N GLY A 143 -3.46 3.37 -0.70
CA GLY A 143 -2.79 3.65 -1.96
C GLY A 143 -2.89 5.13 -2.37
N ARG A 144 -1.80 5.69 -2.88
CA ARG A 144 -1.73 6.99 -3.57
C ARG A 144 -2.24 6.83 -5.02
N ILE A 145 -3.52 6.49 -5.14
CA ILE A 145 -4.17 6.18 -6.42
C ILE A 145 -5.53 6.87 -6.51
N GLU A 146 -5.95 7.22 -7.72
CA GLU A 146 -7.34 7.58 -7.95
C GLU A 146 -8.23 6.33 -7.79
N LEU A 147 -9.39 6.49 -7.18
CA LEU A 147 -10.27 5.39 -6.82
C LEU A 147 -11.33 5.19 -7.89
N PHE A 148 -11.11 4.22 -8.78
CA PHE A 148 -12.10 3.87 -9.80
C PHE A 148 -13.03 2.74 -9.32
N PRO A 149 -14.36 2.87 -9.51
CA PRO A 149 -15.32 1.90 -9.00
C PRO A 149 -15.12 0.47 -9.51
N HIS A 150 -14.77 0.30 -10.79
CA HIS A 150 -14.54 -1.04 -11.36
C HIS A 150 -13.30 -1.71 -10.75
N GLN A 151 -12.27 -0.94 -10.39
CA GLN A 151 -11.07 -1.45 -9.73
C GLN A 151 -11.38 -1.91 -8.30
N LEU A 152 -12.12 -1.08 -7.56
CA LEU A 152 -12.54 -1.39 -6.19
C LEU A 152 -13.46 -2.61 -6.17
N HIS A 153 -14.43 -2.68 -7.09
CA HIS A 153 -15.32 -3.82 -7.24
C HIS A 153 -14.55 -5.13 -7.45
N THR A 154 -13.64 -5.15 -8.42
CA THR A 154 -12.84 -6.35 -8.69
C THR A 154 -11.97 -6.73 -7.50
N ALA A 155 -11.29 -5.77 -6.86
CA ALA A 155 -10.44 -6.04 -5.70
C ALA A 155 -11.26 -6.60 -4.52
N GLN A 156 -12.43 -6.02 -4.24
CA GLN A 156 -13.35 -6.46 -3.19
C GLN A 156 -13.84 -7.89 -3.44
N ARG A 157 -14.32 -8.19 -4.65
CA ARG A 157 -14.78 -9.55 -5.02
C ARG A 157 -13.66 -10.59 -4.88
N ALA A 158 -12.43 -10.22 -5.27
CA ALA A 158 -11.29 -11.11 -5.17
C ALA A 158 -10.94 -11.45 -3.71
N VAL A 159 -10.88 -10.46 -2.81
CA VAL A 159 -10.47 -10.69 -1.41
C VAL A 159 -11.53 -11.40 -0.57
N GLU A 160 -12.80 -11.39 -0.98
CA GLU A 160 -13.87 -12.17 -0.33
C GLU A 160 -13.64 -13.69 -0.44
N MET A 161 -12.89 -14.15 -1.46
CA MET A 161 -12.54 -15.56 -1.58
C MET A 161 -11.50 -15.93 -0.53
N GLU A 162 -11.69 -17.07 0.17
CA GLU A 162 -10.69 -17.58 1.13
C GLU A 162 -9.32 -17.79 0.46
N ARG A 163 -9.31 -18.35 -0.75
CA ARG A 163 -8.15 -18.46 -1.64
C ARG A 163 -8.36 -17.60 -2.86
N VAL A 164 -7.73 -16.43 -2.88
CA VAL A 164 -7.77 -15.50 -4.02
C VAL A 164 -6.98 -16.06 -5.20
N ARG A 165 -7.67 -16.67 -6.16
CA ARG A 165 -7.11 -17.17 -7.42
C ARG A 165 -7.88 -16.52 -8.57
N TRP A 166 -7.33 -15.44 -9.13
CA TRP A 166 -8.09 -14.51 -9.97
C TRP A 166 -7.38 -14.14 -11.28
N LEU A 167 -8.12 -14.06 -12.37
CA LEU A 167 -7.66 -13.58 -13.68
C LEU A 167 -8.11 -12.12 -13.90
N LEU A 168 -7.17 -11.20 -13.97
CA LEU A 168 -7.42 -9.80 -14.35
C LEU A 168 -7.25 -9.66 -15.85
N ALA A 169 -8.36 -9.69 -16.59
CA ALA A 169 -8.41 -9.61 -18.05
C ALA A 169 -9.14 -8.36 -18.56
N ASP A 170 -9.14 -7.30 -17.77
CA ASP A 170 -9.67 -5.99 -18.17
C ASP A 170 -8.89 -5.42 -19.36
N GLU A 171 -9.54 -4.54 -20.14
CA GLU A 171 -8.93 -3.90 -21.31
C GLU A 171 -7.63 -3.12 -20.96
N VAL A 172 -6.77 -2.91 -21.96
CA VAL A 172 -5.53 -2.14 -21.81
C VAL A 172 -5.82 -0.72 -21.33
N GLY A 173 -5.12 -0.33 -20.27
CA GLY A 173 -5.22 1.02 -19.69
C GLY A 173 -6.27 1.18 -18.58
N LEU A 174 -6.98 0.11 -18.19
CA LEU A 174 -7.99 0.14 -17.11
C LEU A 174 -7.44 -0.12 -15.70
N GLY A 175 -6.12 -0.37 -15.58
CA GLY A 175 -5.42 -0.44 -14.29
C GLY A 175 -5.32 -1.83 -13.65
N LYS A 176 -5.15 -2.89 -14.43
CA LYS A 176 -4.91 -4.27 -13.89
C LYS A 176 -3.82 -4.33 -12.82
N THR A 177 -2.68 -3.65 -13.04
CA THR A 177 -1.58 -3.56 -12.07
C THR A 177 -2.02 -2.92 -10.75
N ILE A 178 -2.86 -1.88 -10.81
CA ILE A 178 -3.44 -1.23 -9.62
C ILE A 178 -4.35 -2.20 -8.87
N VAL A 179 -5.25 -2.90 -9.58
CA VAL A 179 -6.14 -3.91 -8.98
C VAL A 179 -5.33 -5.02 -8.30
N ALA A 180 -4.28 -5.52 -8.95
CA ALA A 180 -3.39 -6.51 -8.36
C ALA A 180 -2.70 -6.00 -7.09
N CYS A 181 -2.22 -4.74 -7.09
CA CYS A 181 -1.62 -4.13 -5.91
C CYS A 181 -2.63 -3.88 -4.79
N LEU A 182 -3.89 -3.56 -5.09
CA LEU A 182 -4.97 -3.43 -4.10
C LEU A 182 -5.22 -4.77 -3.40
N ILE A 183 -5.38 -5.85 -4.18
CA ILE A 183 -5.56 -7.21 -3.65
C ILE A 183 -4.35 -7.64 -2.83
N LEU A 184 -3.14 -7.45 -3.37
CA LEU A 184 -1.89 -7.76 -2.67
C LEU A 184 -1.81 -7.02 -1.33
N SER A 185 -2.06 -5.71 -1.33
CA SER A 185 -2.02 -4.89 -0.12
C SER A 185 -3.01 -5.37 0.93
N ALA A 186 -4.23 -5.75 0.52
CA ALA A 186 -5.22 -6.30 1.43
C ALA A 186 -4.81 -7.66 2.00
N LEU A 187 -4.25 -8.55 1.18
CA LEU A 187 -3.77 -9.86 1.65
C LEU A 187 -2.60 -9.72 2.64
N VAL A 188 -1.65 -8.83 2.38
CA VAL A 188 -0.51 -8.58 3.27
C VAL A 188 -1.00 -7.99 4.60
N ARG A 189 -1.85 -6.96 4.54
CA ARG A 189 -2.37 -6.28 5.75
C ARG A 189 -3.25 -7.15 6.62
N THR A 190 -3.95 -8.11 6.03
CA THR A 190 -4.81 -9.05 6.78
C THR A 190 -4.05 -10.30 7.22
N GLY A 191 -2.71 -10.34 7.07
CA GLY A 191 -1.88 -11.48 7.44
C GLY A 191 -2.16 -12.74 6.61
N ARG A 192 -2.80 -12.60 5.45
CA ARG A 192 -3.13 -13.71 4.54
C ARG A 192 -1.99 -14.02 3.58
N ALA A 193 -1.05 -13.10 3.41
CA ALA A 193 0.19 -13.29 2.67
C ALA A 193 1.37 -12.61 3.37
N GLU A 194 2.37 -13.39 3.75
CA GLU A 194 3.64 -12.90 4.31
C GLU A 194 4.77 -13.00 3.27
N ARG A 195 4.55 -13.80 2.22
CA ARG A 195 5.48 -14.00 1.10
C ARG A 195 4.76 -13.77 -0.23
N ALA A 196 5.23 -12.81 -1.01
CA ALA A 196 4.65 -12.49 -2.32
C ALA A 196 5.72 -12.39 -3.41
N LEU A 197 5.48 -13.08 -4.53
CA LEU A 197 6.34 -13.08 -5.70
C LEU A 197 5.61 -12.51 -6.91
N ILE A 198 6.20 -11.51 -7.55
CA ILE A 198 5.71 -10.93 -8.79
C ILE A 198 6.62 -11.39 -9.93
N VAL A 199 6.02 -12.05 -10.90
CA VAL A 199 6.66 -12.55 -12.12
C VAL A 199 6.18 -11.69 -13.28
N ALA A 200 7.07 -10.90 -13.86
CA ALA A 200 6.74 -9.97 -14.95
C ALA A 200 7.80 -10.02 -16.05
N PRO A 201 7.51 -9.58 -17.29
CA PRO A 201 8.55 -9.32 -18.29
C PRO A 201 9.65 -8.42 -17.73
N SER A 202 10.91 -8.67 -18.12
CA SER A 202 12.07 -7.86 -17.71
C SER A 202 11.91 -6.35 -17.98
N THR A 203 11.09 -5.96 -18.94
CA THR A 203 10.81 -4.56 -19.26
C THR A 203 9.75 -3.91 -18.36
N LEU A 204 9.07 -4.70 -17.51
CA LEU A 204 8.03 -4.25 -16.58
C LEU A 204 8.46 -4.37 -15.10
N THR A 205 9.58 -5.04 -14.78
CA THR A 205 9.95 -5.33 -13.37
C THR A 205 10.16 -4.06 -12.53
N VAL A 206 10.85 -3.03 -13.02
CA VAL A 206 10.98 -1.78 -12.24
C VAL A 206 9.72 -0.92 -12.31
N GLN A 207 8.88 -1.04 -13.34
CA GLN A 207 7.54 -0.43 -13.28
C GLN A 207 6.79 -1.00 -12.09
N TRP A 208 6.79 -2.33 -11.92
CA TRP A 208 6.19 -2.99 -10.75
C TRP A 208 6.77 -2.48 -9.44
N LEU A 209 8.09 -2.43 -9.29
CA LEU A 209 8.74 -1.88 -8.08
C LEU A 209 8.32 -0.43 -7.82
N GLY A 210 8.27 0.39 -8.87
CA GLY A 210 7.86 1.79 -8.78
C GLY A 210 6.40 1.94 -8.38
N GLU A 211 5.49 1.11 -8.91
CA GLU A 211 4.08 1.11 -8.52
C GLU A 211 3.87 0.63 -7.10
N LEU A 212 4.48 -0.48 -6.70
CA LEU A 212 4.42 -1.01 -5.33
C LEU A 212 4.93 0.02 -4.32
N TYR A 213 6.09 0.61 -4.58
CA TYR A 213 6.70 1.56 -3.65
C TYR A 213 5.97 2.91 -3.64
N ARG A 214 5.84 3.57 -4.79
CA ARG A 214 5.32 4.96 -4.81
C ARG A 214 3.82 5.05 -4.59
N LYS A 215 3.06 4.04 -5.04
CA LYS A 215 1.59 4.06 -4.91
C LYS A 215 1.10 3.31 -3.68
N PHE A 216 1.82 2.29 -3.20
CA PHE A 216 1.33 1.44 -2.10
C PHE A 216 2.28 1.35 -0.90
N HIS A 217 3.44 2.01 -0.95
CA HIS A 217 4.51 1.95 0.06
C HIS A 217 4.97 0.51 0.36
N GLN A 218 4.85 -0.39 -0.62
CA GLN A 218 5.29 -1.77 -0.52
C GLN A 218 6.72 -1.90 -1.03
N VAL A 219 7.62 -2.39 -0.17
CA VAL A 219 9.03 -2.59 -0.52
C VAL A 219 9.23 -4.00 -1.03
N PHE A 220 9.55 -4.12 -2.32
CA PHE A 220 9.90 -5.37 -2.97
C PHE A 220 11.36 -5.33 -3.43
N VAL A 221 12.00 -6.49 -3.47
CA VAL A 221 13.38 -6.63 -3.95
C VAL A 221 13.37 -7.20 -5.38
N LEU A 222 14.13 -6.57 -6.27
CA LEU A 222 14.39 -7.15 -7.60
C LEU A 222 15.36 -8.33 -7.47
N ILE A 223 14.93 -9.50 -7.94
CA ILE A 223 15.79 -10.67 -8.09
C ILE A 223 16.34 -10.67 -9.53
N ASP A 224 17.54 -10.12 -9.68
CA ASP A 224 18.35 -10.13 -10.89
C ASP A 224 19.62 -10.99 -10.67
N PRO A 225 20.43 -11.24 -11.71
CA PRO A 225 21.65 -12.03 -11.55
C PRO A 225 22.60 -11.51 -10.47
N GLU A 226 22.76 -10.18 -10.35
CA GLU A 226 23.64 -9.56 -9.34
C GLU A 226 23.10 -9.81 -7.92
N ARG A 227 21.79 -9.75 -7.73
CA ARG A 227 21.13 -10.04 -6.45
C ARG A 227 21.30 -11.50 -6.07
N VAL A 228 21.13 -12.44 -7.00
CA VAL A 228 21.36 -13.87 -6.76
C VAL A 228 22.79 -14.11 -6.26
N GLU A 229 23.78 -13.55 -6.97
CA GLU A 229 25.20 -13.64 -6.57
C GLU A 229 25.47 -12.98 -5.20
N SER A 230 24.79 -11.86 -4.90
CA SER A 230 24.94 -11.19 -3.60
C SER A 230 24.40 -12.03 -2.44
N VAL A 231 23.28 -12.75 -2.64
CA VAL A 231 22.72 -13.63 -1.62
C VAL A 231 23.67 -14.78 -1.32
N GLU A 232 24.22 -15.41 -2.35
CA GLU A 232 25.19 -16.50 -2.17
C GLU A 232 26.44 -16.02 -1.43
N ARG A 233 26.93 -14.82 -1.73
CA ARG A 233 28.09 -14.24 -1.05
C ARG A 233 27.80 -13.87 0.40
N ASP A 234 26.67 -13.24 0.67
CA ASP A 234 26.39 -12.61 1.97
C ASP A 234 25.77 -13.62 2.96
N TYR A 235 25.06 -14.65 2.48
CA TYR A 235 24.37 -15.66 3.30
C TYR A 235 24.94 -17.08 3.13
N GLY A 236 25.77 -17.33 2.11
CA GLY A 236 26.43 -18.61 1.84
C GLY A 236 25.89 -19.33 0.59
N GLU A 237 26.68 -20.27 0.06
CA GLU A 237 26.34 -21.02 -1.17
C GLU A 237 25.05 -21.85 -0.98
N GLY A 238 24.15 -21.79 -1.97
CA GLY A 238 22.89 -22.54 -1.95
C GLY A 238 21.74 -21.88 -1.16
N ASN A 239 21.93 -20.67 -0.62
CA ASN A 239 20.82 -19.92 -0.02
C ASN A 239 19.82 -19.47 -1.09
N ASN A 240 18.54 -19.70 -0.80
CA ASN A 240 17.47 -19.34 -1.70
C ASN A 240 17.21 -17.82 -1.63
N PRO A 241 17.36 -17.05 -2.73
CA PRO A 241 17.13 -15.61 -2.73
C PRO A 241 15.70 -15.23 -2.33
N PHE A 242 14.72 -16.12 -2.56
CA PHE A 242 13.32 -15.91 -2.20
C PHE A 242 13.01 -16.20 -0.73
N ASP A 243 13.90 -16.89 0.01
CA ASP A 243 13.85 -16.99 1.48
C ASP A 243 14.41 -15.73 2.15
N VAL A 244 15.48 -15.17 1.60
CA VAL A 244 16.07 -13.91 2.10
C VAL A 244 15.15 -12.72 1.82
N HIS A 245 14.46 -12.74 0.69
CA HIS A 245 13.58 -11.65 0.25
C HIS A 245 12.15 -12.16 0.04
N PRO A 246 11.29 -12.14 1.09
CA PRO A 246 9.92 -12.69 1.02
C PRO A 246 8.99 -11.90 0.09
N PHE A 247 9.31 -10.63 -0.18
CA PHE A 247 8.62 -9.77 -1.15
C PHE A 247 9.56 -9.49 -2.32
N ALA A 248 9.32 -10.16 -3.45
CA ALA A 248 10.25 -10.18 -4.57
C ALA A 248 9.57 -9.94 -5.92
N VAL A 249 10.30 -9.26 -6.83
CA VAL A 249 9.97 -9.15 -8.24
C VAL A 249 11.05 -9.89 -9.04
N VAL A 250 10.66 -10.75 -9.97
CA VAL A 250 11.58 -11.51 -10.82
C VAL A 250 11.10 -11.49 -12.26
N SER A 251 12.05 -11.45 -13.21
CA SER A 251 11.68 -11.45 -14.63
C SER A 251 11.30 -12.84 -15.14
N THR A 252 10.31 -12.91 -16.04
CA THR A 252 9.96 -14.16 -16.75
C THR A 252 11.16 -14.74 -17.48
N GLU A 253 11.99 -13.90 -18.10
CA GLU A 253 13.17 -14.35 -18.84
C GLU A 253 14.23 -14.97 -17.92
N LEU A 254 14.41 -14.44 -16.71
CA LEU A 254 15.36 -14.99 -15.75
C LEU A 254 14.90 -16.38 -15.28
N LEU A 255 13.63 -16.54 -14.91
CA LEU A 255 13.07 -17.84 -14.51
C LEU A 255 13.12 -18.87 -15.66
N GLU A 256 12.82 -18.44 -16.88
CA GLU A 256 12.90 -19.31 -18.07
C GLU A 256 14.36 -19.77 -18.33
N SER A 257 15.33 -18.88 -18.15
CA SER A 257 16.75 -19.18 -18.43
C SER A 257 17.48 -19.96 -17.33
N ARG A 258 16.99 -19.90 -16.07
CA ARG A 258 17.61 -20.52 -14.88
C ARG A 258 16.63 -21.44 -14.17
N ALA A 259 16.61 -22.70 -14.57
CA ALA A 259 15.68 -23.70 -14.05
C ALA A 259 15.85 -23.93 -12.53
N GLU A 260 17.09 -23.82 -12.02
CA GLU A 260 17.41 -23.89 -10.60
C GLU A 260 16.75 -22.75 -9.80
N LEU A 261 16.72 -21.54 -10.36
CA LEU A 261 16.07 -20.39 -9.73
C LEU A 261 14.54 -20.53 -9.76
N ALA A 262 13.97 -21.05 -10.84
CA ALA A 262 12.54 -21.33 -10.93
C ALA A 262 12.11 -22.42 -9.93
N ALA A 263 12.93 -23.45 -9.76
CA ALA A 263 12.72 -24.48 -8.74
C ALA A 263 12.79 -23.90 -7.32
N ALA A 264 13.79 -23.05 -7.04
CA ALA A 264 13.94 -22.36 -5.76
C ALA A 264 12.74 -21.44 -5.46
N ALA A 265 12.20 -20.73 -6.45
CA ALA A 265 11.00 -19.91 -6.31
C ALA A 265 9.76 -20.75 -5.96
N ALA A 266 9.61 -21.94 -6.56
CA ALA A 266 8.49 -22.83 -6.29
C ALA A 266 8.64 -23.56 -4.94
N GLU A 267 9.86 -23.86 -4.51
CA GLU A 267 10.14 -24.57 -3.26
C GLU A 267 9.61 -23.80 -2.04
N ILE A 268 9.78 -22.48 -2.02
CA ILE A 268 9.34 -21.63 -0.91
C ILE A 268 7.82 -21.56 -0.74
N SER A 269 7.04 -22.07 -1.71
CA SER A 269 5.58 -22.10 -1.71
C SER A 269 4.98 -20.73 -1.32
N PRO A 270 5.19 -19.67 -2.14
CA PRO A 270 4.80 -18.31 -1.77
C PRO A 270 3.30 -18.23 -1.46
N ASP A 271 2.91 -17.37 -0.52
CA ASP A 271 1.49 -17.18 -0.21
C ASP A 271 0.75 -16.55 -1.38
N LEU A 272 1.39 -15.60 -2.07
CA LEU A 272 0.86 -14.91 -3.23
C LEU A 272 1.83 -14.93 -4.41
N VAL A 273 1.32 -15.30 -5.59
CA VAL A 273 2.02 -15.17 -6.86
C VAL A 273 1.23 -14.27 -7.80
N VAL A 274 1.88 -13.25 -8.35
CA VAL A 274 1.33 -12.40 -9.40
C VAL A 274 2.09 -12.67 -10.69
N VAL A 275 1.40 -13.03 -11.77
CA VAL A 275 2.01 -13.23 -13.09
C VAL A 275 1.46 -12.19 -14.05
N ASP A 276 2.31 -11.27 -14.48
CA ASP A 276 1.99 -10.26 -15.47
C ASP A 276 2.23 -10.77 -16.89
N GLU A 277 1.43 -10.30 -17.85
CA GLU A 277 1.36 -10.81 -19.22
C GLU A 277 1.20 -12.35 -19.29
N ALA A 278 0.26 -12.86 -18.50
CA ALA A 278 0.00 -14.30 -18.34
C ALA A 278 -0.33 -15.03 -19.64
N HIS A 279 -0.79 -14.33 -20.70
CA HIS A 279 -0.95 -14.92 -22.03
C HIS A 279 0.35 -15.53 -22.58
N ARG A 280 1.52 -15.10 -22.10
CA ARG A 280 2.83 -15.68 -22.48
C ARG A 280 3.02 -17.12 -21.99
N LEU A 281 2.23 -17.58 -21.01
CA LEU A 281 2.26 -18.95 -20.49
C LEU A 281 1.82 -20.00 -21.53
N ALA A 282 1.26 -19.58 -22.67
CA ALA A 282 1.06 -20.46 -23.82
C ALA A 282 2.38 -21.06 -24.36
N ARG A 283 3.54 -20.45 -24.04
CA ARG A 283 4.87 -20.96 -24.40
C ARG A 283 5.29 -22.10 -23.46
N PRO A 284 5.57 -23.32 -23.98
CA PRO A 284 5.87 -24.48 -23.13
C PRO A 284 7.11 -24.34 -22.24
N GLU A 285 8.12 -23.58 -22.66
CA GLU A 285 9.34 -23.31 -21.88
C GLU A 285 9.03 -22.45 -20.65
N LEU A 286 8.27 -21.37 -20.85
CA LEU A 286 7.88 -20.47 -19.77
C LEU A 286 6.88 -21.15 -18.82
N ALA A 287 5.92 -21.90 -19.35
CA ALA A 287 4.99 -22.69 -18.56
C ALA A 287 5.71 -23.66 -17.61
N ARG A 288 6.75 -24.35 -18.08
CA ARG A 288 7.57 -25.25 -17.26
C ARG A 288 8.26 -24.54 -16.08
N ALA A 289 8.64 -23.27 -16.25
CA ALA A 289 9.24 -22.48 -15.20
C ALA A 289 8.22 -21.92 -14.19
N VAL A 290 7.02 -21.53 -14.66
CA VAL A 290 6.06 -20.74 -13.85
C VAL A 290 4.89 -21.57 -13.29
N HIS A 291 4.43 -22.63 -13.98
CA HIS A 291 3.29 -23.43 -13.49
C HIS A 291 3.53 -24.04 -12.08
N PRO A 292 4.71 -24.61 -11.76
CA PRO A 292 4.95 -25.17 -10.43
C PRO A 292 4.80 -24.13 -9.30
N LEU A 293 5.16 -22.88 -9.59
CA LEU A 293 4.99 -21.76 -8.68
C LEU A 293 3.50 -21.43 -8.45
N VAL A 294 2.73 -21.36 -9.53
CA VAL A 294 1.28 -21.09 -9.51
C VAL A 294 0.47 -22.19 -8.83
N GLU A 295 0.88 -23.45 -9.00
CA GLU A 295 0.24 -24.62 -8.39
C GLU A 295 0.45 -24.68 -6.87
N ARG A 296 1.63 -24.25 -6.40
CA ARG A 296 1.99 -24.29 -4.97
C ARG A 296 1.48 -23.08 -4.18
N ALA A 297 1.28 -21.95 -4.84
CA ALA A 297 0.85 -20.73 -4.17
C ALA A 297 -0.61 -20.79 -3.71
N ARG A 298 -0.87 -20.29 -2.50
CA ARG A 298 -2.23 -20.21 -1.93
C ARG A 298 -3.09 -19.21 -2.71
N HIS A 299 -2.52 -18.06 -3.03
CA HIS A 299 -3.12 -16.97 -3.77
C HIS A 299 -2.40 -16.77 -5.11
N VAL A 300 -3.17 -16.55 -6.17
CA VAL A 300 -2.62 -16.33 -7.52
C VAL A 300 -3.39 -15.23 -8.23
N LEU A 301 -2.68 -14.27 -8.80
CA LEU A 301 -3.23 -13.26 -9.69
C LEU A 301 -2.58 -13.40 -11.05
N LEU A 302 -3.37 -13.66 -12.08
CA LEU A 302 -2.91 -13.67 -13.47
C LEU A 302 -3.39 -12.39 -14.14
N LEU A 303 -2.50 -11.63 -14.76
CA LEU A 303 -2.86 -10.40 -15.47
C LEU A 303 -2.66 -10.61 -16.96
N THR A 304 -3.65 -10.28 -17.76
CA THR A 304 -3.54 -10.32 -19.21
C THR A 304 -4.31 -9.18 -19.85
N ALA A 305 -3.76 -8.64 -20.93
CA ALA A 305 -4.47 -7.71 -21.79
C ALA A 305 -5.21 -8.41 -22.93
N THR A 306 -4.96 -9.71 -23.16
CA THR A 306 -5.56 -10.46 -24.26
C THR A 306 -7.05 -10.68 -23.98
N PRO A 307 -7.95 -10.12 -24.80
CA PRO A 307 -9.37 -10.32 -24.60
C PRO A 307 -9.75 -11.76 -24.95
N LEU A 308 -10.80 -12.30 -24.30
CA LEU A 308 -11.35 -13.64 -24.62
C LEU A 308 -11.64 -13.80 -26.13
N ALA A 309 -12.04 -12.71 -26.79
CA ALA A 309 -12.27 -12.61 -28.23
C ALA A 309 -11.11 -13.12 -29.09
N ALA A 310 -9.89 -12.80 -28.66
CA ALA A 310 -8.68 -13.04 -29.41
C ALA A 310 -8.19 -14.49 -29.26
N ASP A 311 -8.31 -15.03 -28.05
CA ASP A 311 -7.74 -16.32 -27.67
C ASP A 311 -8.63 -17.03 -26.65
N ARG A 312 -9.66 -17.71 -27.15
CA ARG A 312 -10.63 -18.45 -26.32
C ARG A 312 -9.97 -19.61 -25.57
N GLU A 313 -9.09 -20.36 -26.24
CA GLU A 313 -8.42 -21.52 -25.66
C GLU A 313 -7.40 -21.09 -24.60
N GLY A 314 -6.55 -20.10 -24.89
CA GLY A 314 -5.60 -19.57 -23.93
C GLY A 314 -6.27 -18.93 -22.71
N PHE A 315 -7.37 -18.20 -22.91
CA PHE A 315 -8.16 -17.67 -21.78
C PHE A 315 -8.71 -18.79 -20.89
N PHE A 316 -9.28 -19.85 -21.49
CA PHE A 316 -9.73 -21.02 -20.75
C PHE A 316 -8.58 -21.71 -20.01
N ASP A 317 -7.41 -21.86 -20.64
CA ASP A 317 -6.25 -22.48 -20.01
C ASP A 317 -5.77 -21.72 -18.77
N LEU A 318 -5.81 -20.38 -18.79
CA LEU A 318 -5.51 -19.55 -17.61
C LEU A 318 -6.55 -19.75 -16.50
N LEU A 319 -7.84 -19.81 -16.83
CA LEU A 319 -8.89 -20.09 -15.85
C LEU A 319 -8.74 -21.50 -15.24
N ARG A 320 -8.41 -22.49 -16.06
CA ARG A 320 -8.15 -23.87 -15.63
C ARG A 320 -6.92 -23.96 -14.75
N LEU A 321 -5.87 -23.18 -15.03
CA LEU A 321 -4.69 -23.10 -14.17
C LEU A 321 -5.03 -22.53 -12.78
N LEU A 322 -5.99 -21.61 -12.70
CA LEU A 322 -6.49 -21.09 -11.42
C LEU A 322 -7.39 -22.09 -10.70
N HIS A 323 -8.34 -22.69 -11.41
CA HIS A 323 -9.41 -23.53 -10.85
C HIS A 323 -9.69 -24.76 -11.71
N PRO A 324 -8.81 -25.79 -11.69
CA PRO A 324 -8.97 -26.96 -12.55
C PRO A 324 -10.26 -27.74 -12.25
N GLU A 325 -10.76 -27.68 -11.01
CA GLU A 325 -12.02 -28.28 -10.58
C GLU A 325 -13.26 -27.56 -11.08
N ARG A 326 -13.15 -26.27 -11.43
CA ARG A 326 -14.26 -25.45 -11.95
C ARG A 326 -14.28 -25.37 -13.46
N PHE A 327 -13.13 -25.59 -14.11
CA PHE A 327 -12.97 -25.52 -15.56
C PHE A 327 -12.41 -26.86 -16.12
N PRO A 328 -13.15 -27.98 -15.98
CA PRO A 328 -12.68 -29.29 -16.46
C PRO A 328 -12.79 -29.47 -17.98
N ASP A 329 -13.75 -28.81 -18.62
CA ASP A 329 -14.07 -28.97 -20.05
C ASP A 329 -14.19 -27.60 -20.75
N PRO A 330 -13.43 -27.37 -21.84
CA PRO A 330 -13.51 -26.11 -22.59
C PRO A 330 -14.84 -25.96 -23.33
N GLY A 331 -15.47 -27.05 -23.77
CA GLY A 331 -16.75 -27.00 -24.48
C GLY A 331 -17.89 -26.48 -23.61
N GLU A 332 -17.96 -26.93 -22.35
CA GLU A 332 -18.91 -26.42 -21.35
C GLU A 332 -18.71 -24.93 -21.09
N PHE A 333 -17.46 -24.50 -20.85
CA PHE A 333 -17.14 -23.10 -20.64
C PHE A 333 -17.59 -22.23 -21.83
N LEU A 334 -17.24 -22.63 -23.05
CA LEU A 334 -17.61 -21.89 -24.26
C LEU A 334 -19.13 -21.82 -24.43
N SER A 335 -19.86 -22.90 -24.16
CA SER A 335 -21.32 -22.94 -24.20
C SER A 335 -21.97 -22.02 -23.15
N GLN A 336 -21.42 -21.97 -21.93
CA GLN A 336 -21.88 -21.05 -20.88
C GLN A 336 -21.69 -19.60 -21.28
N VAL A 337 -20.49 -19.29 -21.79
CA VAL A 337 -20.17 -17.95 -22.28
C VAL A 337 -21.14 -17.61 -23.41
N GLU A 338 -21.26 -18.43 -24.45
CA GLU A 338 -22.18 -18.23 -25.61
C GLU A 338 -23.66 -18.06 -25.24
N SER A 339 -24.12 -18.72 -24.18
CA SER A 339 -25.50 -18.57 -23.69
C SER A 339 -25.70 -17.36 -22.76
N GLY A 340 -24.62 -16.62 -22.44
CA GLY A 340 -24.64 -15.53 -21.46
C GLY A 340 -24.84 -15.99 -20.02
N ALA A 341 -24.62 -17.28 -19.75
CA ALA A 341 -24.71 -17.84 -18.41
C ALA A 341 -23.56 -17.33 -17.54
N ALA A 342 -23.84 -17.15 -16.25
CA ALA A 342 -22.82 -16.75 -15.30
C ALA A 342 -21.77 -17.87 -15.15
N VAL A 343 -20.51 -17.55 -15.44
CA VAL A 343 -19.37 -18.42 -15.12
C VAL A 343 -18.92 -18.22 -13.67
N PHE A 344 -18.06 -19.11 -13.18
CA PHE A 344 -17.47 -18.98 -11.85
C PHE A 344 -16.77 -17.60 -11.69
N PRO A 345 -17.05 -16.83 -10.62
CA PRO A 345 -16.57 -15.46 -10.47
C PRO A 345 -15.11 -15.44 -10.01
N CYS A 346 -14.17 -15.75 -10.91
CA CYS A 346 -12.73 -15.70 -10.68
C CYS A 346 -11.98 -14.86 -11.72
N THR A 347 -12.67 -13.96 -12.42
CA THR A 347 -12.07 -13.12 -13.46
C THR A 347 -12.75 -11.75 -13.54
N SER A 348 -12.00 -10.75 -13.99
CA SER A 348 -12.54 -9.46 -14.46
C SER A 348 -12.28 -9.30 -15.96
N SER A 349 -13.23 -8.72 -16.68
CA SER A 349 -13.15 -8.48 -18.13
C SER A 349 -13.83 -7.17 -18.53
N VAL A 350 -13.65 -6.14 -17.71
CA VAL A 350 -14.22 -4.81 -17.92
C VAL A 350 -13.62 -4.19 -19.18
N ARG A 351 -14.49 -3.61 -20.01
CA ARG A 351 -14.14 -2.87 -21.21
C ARG A 351 -14.36 -1.38 -21.00
N ARG A 352 -13.77 -0.55 -21.86
CA ARG A 352 -13.96 0.91 -21.79
C ARG A 352 -15.43 1.32 -21.97
N GLU A 353 -16.17 0.59 -22.80
CA GLU A 353 -17.61 0.80 -23.00
C GLU A 353 -18.42 0.59 -21.73
N ASP A 354 -18.01 -0.36 -20.87
CA ASP A 354 -18.66 -0.63 -19.57
C ASP A 354 -18.49 0.53 -18.57
N LEU A 355 -17.51 1.42 -18.80
CA LEU A 355 -17.23 2.61 -17.99
C LEU A 355 -17.94 3.87 -18.50
N GLY A 356 -18.71 3.78 -19.59
CA GLY A 356 -19.28 4.95 -20.27
C GLY A 356 -18.34 5.60 -21.30
N GLY A 357 -17.21 4.96 -21.62
CA GLY A 357 -16.20 5.42 -22.57
C GLY A 357 -15.06 6.22 -21.92
N LEU A 358 -13.91 6.25 -22.60
CA LEU A 358 -12.81 7.17 -22.30
C LEU A 358 -12.93 8.42 -23.21
N PRO A 359 -12.24 9.54 -22.89
CA PRO A 359 -12.09 10.63 -23.84
C PRO A 359 -11.63 10.10 -25.21
N PRO A 360 -12.21 10.58 -26.32
CA PRO A 360 -11.94 10.02 -27.63
C PRO A 360 -10.48 10.21 -28.05
N ARG A 361 -9.99 9.24 -28.84
CA ARG A 361 -8.79 9.42 -29.65
C ARG A 361 -9.16 10.31 -30.84
N VAL A 362 -8.41 11.37 -31.06
CA VAL A 362 -8.60 12.30 -32.17
C VAL A 362 -7.47 12.09 -33.18
N PRO A 363 -7.72 11.42 -34.32
CA PRO A 363 -6.72 11.27 -35.37
C PRO A 363 -6.39 12.63 -36.00
N VAL A 364 -5.10 12.97 -36.07
CA VAL A 364 -4.59 14.20 -36.68
C VAL A 364 -3.64 13.83 -37.84
N PRO A 365 -4.19 13.49 -39.02
CA PRO A 365 -3.38 13.19 -40.18
C PRO A 365 -2.69 14.44 -40.73
N VAL A 366 -1.43 14.30 -41.11
CA VAL A 366 -0.63 15.39 -41.69
C VAL A 366 -0.12 14.98 -43.07
N ASP A 367 -0.67 15.61 -44.11
CA ASP A 367 -0.25 15.40 -45.49
C ASP A 367 1.08 16.10 -45.78
N LEU A 368 2.10 15.32 -46.13
CA LEU A 368 3.45 15.83 -46.42
C LEU A 368 4.04 15.27 -47.72
N PRO A 369 4.98 16.00 -48.35
CA PRO A 369 5.85 15.45 -49.40
C PRO A 369 6.60 14.20 -48.92
N PRO A 370 7.23 13.43 -49.85
CA PRO A 370 7.97 12.24 -49.49
C PRO A 370 9.01 12.48 -48.39
N ALA A 371 9.05 11.59 -47.39
CA ALA A 371 9.99 11.64 -46.29
C ALA A 371 11.45 11.55 -46.78
N MET A 372 12.34 12.24 -46.06
CA MET A 372 13.78 12.30 -46.36
C MET A 372 14.59 11.73 -45.21
N LYS A 373 15.70 11.02 -45.50
CA LYS A 373 16.57 10.44 -44.45
C LYS A 373 17.30 11.48 -43.58
N ASP A 374 17.50 12.68 -44.11
CA ASP A 374 18.15 13.78 -43.39
C ASP A 374 17.07 14.65 -42.74
N PRO A 375 17.00 14.72 -41.40
CA PRO A 375 15.99 15.52 -40.70
C PRO A 375 15.96 16.99 -41.13
N LYS A 376 17.09 17.57 -41.55
CA LYS A 376 17.13 18.96 -42.03
C LYS A 376 16.32 19.18 -43.31
N ARG A 377 16.05 18.11 -44.05
CA ARG A 377 15.28 18.11 -45.30
C ARG A 377 13.98 17.34 -45.17
N ASP A 378 13.73 16.71 -44.02
CA ASP A 378 12.53 15.93 -43.78
C ASP A 378 11.38 16.87 -43.42
N PRO A 379 10.30 16.92 -44.23
CA PRO A 379 9.16 17.77 -43.94
C PRO A 379 8.49 17.43 -42.59
N ARG A 380 8.62 16.19 -42.11
CA ARG A 380 8.08 15.76 -40.81
C ARG A 380 8.81 16.46 -39.66
N ALA A 381 10.14 16.46 -39.69
CA ALA A 381 10.96 17.10 -38.67
C ALA A 381 10.68 18.60 -38.59
N ARG A 382 10.59 19.27 -39.76
CA ARG A 382 10.24 20.68 -39.85
C ARG A 382 8.85 20.97 -39.28
N TRP A 383 7.86 20.15 -39.60
CA TRP A 383 6.49 20.29 -39.09
C TRP A 383 6.43 20.24 -37.55
N ILE A 384 7.23 19.35 -36.94
CA ILE A 384 7.36 19.23 -35.48
C ILE A 384 8.02 20.49 -34.91
N ALA A 385 9.13 20.94 -35.50
CA ALA A 385 9.85 22.13 -35.04
C ALA A 385 8.98 23.40 -35.08
N GLU A 386 8.17 23.58 -36.14
CA GLU A 386 7.26 24.72 -36.30
C GLU A 386 6.16 24.76 -35.22
N ARG A 387 5.76 23.61 -34.67
CA ARG A 387 4.71 23.50 -33.64
C ARG A 387 5.24 23.47 -32.22
N ALA A 388 6.48 23.03 -32.02
CA ALA A 388 7.10 22.91 -30.70
C ALA A 388 6.98 24.21 -29.87
N ARG A 389 7.13 25.38 -30.51
CA ARG A 389 6.98 26.67 -29.83
C ARG A 389 5.54 26.91 -29.34
N GLY A 390 4.55 26.63 -30.17
CA GLY A 390 3.14 26.79 -29.79
C GLY A 390 2.76 25.85 -28.63
N TRP A 391 3.22 24.60 -28.68
CA TRP A 391 3.04 23.66 -27.57
C TRP A 391 3.71 24.14 -26.29
N HIS A 392 4.94 24.67 -26.38
CA HIS A 392 5.66 25.23 -25.25
C HIS A 392 4.93 26.43 -24.61
N GLU A 393 4.41 27.35 -25.43
CA GLU A 393 3.66 28.52 -24.98
C GLU A 393 2.32 28.14 -24.32
N ALA A 394 1.66 27.10 -24.82
CA ALA A 394 0.44 26.54 -24.26
C ALA A 394 0.67 25.65 -23.02
N GLY A 395 1.93 25.31 -22.71
CA GLY A 395 2.27 24.36 -21.64
C GLY A 395 1.93 22.91 -21.97
N GLU A 396 1.70 22.60 -23.24
CA GLU A 396 1.32 21.28 -23.73
C GLU A 396 2.56 20.44 -24.08
N LYS A 397 2.42 19.13 -23.94
CA LYS A 397 3.47 18.13 -24.10
C LYS A 397 3.10 17.12 -25.18
N ALA A 398 4.10 16.77 -25.98
CA ALA A 398 4.02 15.82 -27.08
C ALA A 398 5.00 14.67 -26.88
N LEU A 399 4.48 13.45 -26.95
CA LEU A 399 5.26 12.23 -26.97
C LEU A 399 5.52 11.81 -28.43
N ILE A 400 6.78 11.75 -28.86
CA ILE A 400 7.12 11.48 -30.27
C ILE A 400 7.83 10.15 -30.40
N PHE A 401 7.23 9.19 -31.09
CA PHE A 401 7.83 7.88 -31.37
C PHE A 401 8.65 7.88 -32.65
N VAL A 402 9.89 7.40 -32.54
CA VAL A 402 10.85 7.24 -33.64
C VAL A 402 11.40 5.82 -33.61
N ARG A 403 11.31 5.08 -34.72
CA ARG A 403 11.63 3.64 -34.70
C ARG A 403 13.10 3.35 -34.41
N GLU A 404 14.00 4.06 -35.07
CA GLU A 404 15.45 3.79 -35.00
C GLU A 404 16.17 4.80 -34.11
N LEU A 405 17.01 4.32 -33.18
CA LEU A 405 17.82 5.16 -32.30
C LEU A 405 18.68 6.19 -33.05
N ARG A 406 19.32 5.78 -34.15
CA ARG A 406 20.13 6.70 -34.97
C ARG A 406 19.29 7.83 -35.57
N SER A 407 18.04 7.55 -35.93
CA SER A 407 17.10 8.55 -36.47
C SER A 407 16.61 9.47 -35.35
N LEU A 408 16.35 8.91 -34.17
CA LEU A 408 16.01 9.64 -32.96
C LEU A 408 17.10 10.66 -32.58
N GLU A 409 18.37 10.24 -32.52
CA GLU A 409 19.50 11.13 -32.21
C GLU A 409 19.67 12.27 -33.22
N ARG A 410 19.45 11.99 -34.51
CA ARG A 410 19.53 13.03 -35.55
C ARG A 410 18.35 14.00 -35.45
N LEU A 411 17.15 13.49 -35.18
CA LEU A 411 15.96 14.31 -34.99
C LEU A 411 16.13 15.20 -33.75
N LYS A 412 16.63 14.66 -32.63
CA LYS A 412 16.99 15.42 -31.42
C LYS A 412 17.85 16.63 -31.77
N LYS A 413 19.01 16.39 -32.41
CA LYS A 413 19.95 17.47 -32.77
C LYS A 413 19.32 18.53 -33.65
N TYR A 414 18.48 18.12 -34.61
CA TYR A 414 17.75 19.03 -35.46
C TYR A 414 16.75 19.87 -34.66
N LEU A 415 15.88 19.24 -33.87
CA LEU A 415 14.86 19.93 -33.07
C LEU A 415 15.48 20.89 -32.07
N GLU A 416 16.54 20.49 -31.36
CA GLU A 416 17.27 21.39 -30.44
C GLU A 416 17.85 22.61 -31.18
N SER A 417 18.40 22.41 -32.38
CA SER A 417 18.96 23.50 -33.18
C SER A 417 17.91 24.47 -33.73
N GLU A 418 16.74 23.99 -34.13
CA GLU A 418 15.68 24.83 -34.70
C GLU A 418 14.84 25.52 -33.63
N THR A 419 14.54 24.81 -32.54
CA THR A 419 13.66 25.32 -31.47
C THR A 419 14.42 26.08 -30.39
N GLN A 420 15.73 25.87 -30.27
CA GLN A 420 16.57 26.34 -29.15
C GLN A 420 16.09 25.83 -27.79
N LEU A 421 15.32 24.74 -27.77
CA LEU A 421 14.87 24.05 -26.56
C LEU A 421 15.63 22.74 -26.41
N HIS A 422 15.84 22.31 -25.17
CA HIS A 422 16.32 20.96 -24.91
C HIS A 422 15.23 19.93 -25.28
N VAL A 423 15.65 18.82 -25.90
CA VAL A 423 14.74 17.74 -26.26
C VAL A 423 15.17 16.46 -25.55
N PRO A 424 14.50 16.07 -24.45
CA PRO A 424 14.78 14.83 -23.75
C PRO A 424 14.51 13.62 -24.65
N VAL A 425 15.20 12.53 -24.36
CA VAL A 425 15.13 11.29 -25.12
C VAL A 425 14.91 10.10 -24.20
N PHE A 426 14.18 9.11 -24.71
CA PHE A 426 13.92 7.85 -24.05
C PHE A 426 14.22 6.71 -25.04
N HIS A 427 15.18 5.85 -24.73
CA HIS A 427 15.55 4.74 -25.60
C HIS A 427 16.22 3.57 -24.86
N GLU A 428 16.37 2.44 -25.55
CA GLU A 428 16.85 1.17 -25.01
C GLU A 428 18.25 1.23 -24.39
N GLN A 429 19.14 2.11 -24.85
CA GLN A 429 20.49 2.25 -24.28
C GLN A 429 20.55 2.95 -22.92
N LEU A 430 19.45 3.57 -22.47
CA LEU A 430 19.38 4.15 -21.12
C LEU A 430 19.18 3.03 -20.10
N THR A 431 19.88 3.14 -18.97
CA THR A 431 19.57 2.28 -17.81
C THR A 431 18.17 2.60 -17.30
N GLU A 432 17.57 1.67 -16.58
CA GLU A 432 16.21 1.85 -16.11
C GLU A 432 16.04 3.04 -15.17
N GLY A 433 17.00 3.25 -14.25
CA GLY A 433 17.02 4.44 -13.41
C GLY A 433 17.16 5.75 -14.22
N GLN A 434 17.94 5.75 -15.30
CA GLN A 434 18.06 6.92 -16.18
C GLN A 434 16.75 7.20 -16.93
N ARG A 435 16.08 6.16 -17.43
CA ARG A 435 14.78 6.27 -18.09
C ARG A 435 13.74 6.95 -17.20
N ASP A 436 13.70 6.57 -15.92
CA ASP A 436 12.77 7.17 -14.96
C ASP A 436 13.07 8.62 -14.62
N ILE A 437 14.35 8.96 -14.49
CA ILE A 437 14.79 10.34 -14.30
C ILE A 437 14.36 11.21 -15.49
N GLU A 438 14.50 10.73 -16.72
CA GLU A 438 14.11 11.49 -17.91
C GLU A 438 12.60 11.70 -18.02
N ILE A 439 11.79 10.69 -17.67
CA ILE A 439 10.32 10.83 -17.63
C ILE A 439 9.90 11.85 -16.55
N ALA A 440 10.44 11.72 -15.34
CA ALA A 440 10.13 12.62 -14.22
C ALA A 440 10.51 14.07 -14.55
N ARG A 441 11.74 14.29 -15.04
CA ARG A 441 12.20 15.60 -15.52
C ARG A 441 11.31 16.15 -16.61
N PHE A 442 10.93 15.31 -17.58
CA PHE A 442 10.06 15.76 -18.66
C PHE A 442 8.69 16.19 -18.13
N ARG A 443 8.08 15.42 -17.22
CA ARG A 443 6.80 15.73 -16.59
C ARG A 443 6.82 17.10 -15.89
N GLU A 444 7.84 17.34 -15.06
CA GLU A 444 7.97 18.58 -14.26
C GLU A 444 8.43 19.80 -15.08
N SER A 445 9.15 19.57 -16.17
CA SER A 445 9.66 20.66 -17.01
C SER A 445 8.55 21.36 -17.80
N ARG A 446 8.85 22.52 -18.39
CA ARG A 446 8.01 23.12 -19.45
C ARG A 446 8.37 22.66 -20.85
N LEU A 447 9.23 21.65 -20.99
CA LEU A 447 9.65 21.18 -22.31
C LEU A 447 8.44 20.56 -23.04
N PRO A 448 8.24 20.88 -24.33
CA PRO A 448 7.05 20.47 -25.07
C PRO A 448 7.18 19.10 -25.73
N ILE A 449 8.37 18.51 -25.81
CA ILE A 449 8.64 17.31 -26.61
C ILE A 449 9.47 16.31 -25.81
N LEU A 450 9.07 15.03 -25.84
CA LEU A 450 9.89 13.88 -25.49
C LEU A 450 10.01 12.96 -26.70
N LEU A 451 11.23 12.59 -27.09
CA LEU A 451 11.47 11.61 -28.15
C LEU A 451 11.64 10.21 -27.57
N CYS A 452 10.89 9.24 -28.06
CA CYS A 452 10.92 7.85 -27.63
C CYS A 452 11.30 6.90 -28.77
N SER A 453 12.19 5.94 -28.51
CA SER A 453 12.34 4.77 -29.37
C SER A 453 11.21 3.75 -29.14
N GLU A 454 11.26 2.60 -29.81
CA GLU A 454 10.35 1.48 -29.52
C GLU A 454 10.36 1.06 -28.03
N ALA A 455 11.48 1.28 -27.33
CA ALA A 455 11.58 1.02 -25.90
C ALA A 455 10.56 1.83 -25.07
N GLY A 456 10.11 2.99 -25.55
CA GLY A 456 9.07 3.79 -24.89
C GLY A 456 7.65 3.24 -25.07
N GLY A 457 7.49 2.22 -25.92
CA GLY A 457 6.24 1.50 -26.14
C GLY A 457 5.90 0.53 -25.00
N GLU A 458 6.80 0.34 -24.04
CA GLU A 458 6.66 -0.61 -22.93
C GLU A 458 6.66 0.08 -21.55
N GLY A 459 5.89 -0.48 -20.62
CA GLY A 459 5.90 -0.22 -19.18
C GLY A 459 5.78 1.19 -18.56
N ARG A 460 5.55 2.29 -19.30
CA ARG A 460 5.54 3.65 -18.69
C ARG A 460 4.27 4.46 -18.92
N ASN A 461 3.96 5.39 -18.02
CA ASN A 461 2.75 6.23 -18.01
C ASN A 461 3.06 7.65 -18.51
N PHE A 462 2.46 8.05 -19.64
CA PHE A 462 2.63 9.36 -20.24
C PHE A 462 1.35 10.20 -20.26
N GLN A 463 0.31 9.84 -19.49
CA GLN A 463 -1.00 10.52 -19.42
C GLN A 463 -0.97 12.05 -19.25
N PHE A 464 0.16 12.63 -18.86
CA PHE A 464 0.35 14.08 -18.78
C PHE A 464 0.63 14.76 -20.13
N CYS A 465 0.74 14.01 -21.23
CA CYS A 465 0.86 14.58 -22.58
C CYS A 465 -0.52 14.74 -23.24
N GLU A 466 -0.70 15.75 -24.07
CA GLU A 466 -1.93 15.97 -24.84
C GLU A 466 -1.94 15.13 -26.12
N ARG A 467 -0.75 14.85 -26.65
CA ARG A 467 -0.59 14.29 -27.99
C ARG A 467 0.51 13.27 -28.12
N MET A 468 0.28 12.34 -29.04
CA MET A 468 1.25 11.36 -29.51
C MET A 468 1.57 11.63 -30.98
N VAL A 469 2.85 11.77 -31.31
CA VAL A 469 3.31 11.94 -32.69
C VAL A 469 4.06 10.69 -33.13
N HIS A 470 3.53 9.99 -34.13
CA HIS A 470 4.24 8.90 -34.78
C HIS A 470 5.12 9.46 -35.89
N TYR A 471 6.41 9.71 -35.59
CA TYR A 471 7.38 10.10 -36.61
C TYR A 471 7.48 9.01 -37.68
N ASP A 472 7.50 7.75 -37.22
CA ASP A 472 7.34 6.55 -38.03
C ASP A 472 6.25 5.66 -37.41
N LEU A 473 5.34 5.13 -38.25
CA LEU A 473 4.33 4.16 -37.82
C LEU A 473 4.96 2.76 -37.64
N PRO A 474 4.59 1.98 -36.62
CA PRO A 474 4.98 0.58 -36.57
C PRO A 474 4.31 -0.18 -37.72
N LEU A 475 4.93 -1.28 -38.15
CA LEU A 475 4.28 -2.19 -39.11
C LEU A 475 3.30 -3.13 -38.42
N ASP A 476 3.43 -3.28 -37.11
CA ASP A 476 2.58 -4.13 -36.29
C ASP A 476 1.48 -3.29 -35.61
N PRO A 477 0.19 -3.56 -35.90
CA PRO A 477 -0.94 -2.92 -35.22
C PRO A 477 -0.92 -3.07 -33.70
N VAL A 478 -0.44 -4.20 -33.17
CA VAL A 478 -0.38 -4.43 -31.71
C VAL A 478 0.61 -3.44 -31.08
N GLN A 479 1.75 -3.20 -31.72
CA GLN A 479 2.70 -2.18 -31.28
C GLN A 479 2.11 -0.77 -31.38
N LEU A 480 1.28 -0.48 -32.38
CA LEU A 480 0.57 0.81 -32.45
C LEU A 480 -0.34 1.00 -31.24
N GLU A 481 -1.17 0.01 -30.94
CA GLU A 481 -2.09 0.04 -29.80
C GLU A 481 -1.34 0.17 -28.47
N GLN A 482 -0.23 -0.56 -28.30
CA GLN A 482 0.65 -0.43 -27.13
C GLN A 482 1.23 0.97 -26.97
N ARG A 483 1.62 1.64 -28.07
CA ARG A 483 2.05 3.04 -28.04
C ARG A 483 0.90 3.94 -27.62
N ILE A 484 -0.25 3.86 -28.28
CA ILE A 484 -1.42 4.72 -27.98
C ILE A 484 -1.85 4.53 -26.52
N GLY A 485 -1.88 3.29 -26.03
CA GLY A 485 -2.18 2.93 -24.64
C GLY A 485 -1.17 3.44 -23.59
N ARG A 486 -0.06 4.07 -23.99
CA ARG A 486 0.81 4.85 -23.08
C ARG A 486 0.19 6.16 -22.63
N LEU A 487 -0.69 6.69 -23.48
CA LEU A 487 -1.36 7.97 -23.30
C LEU A 487 -2.85 7.78 -23.04
N ASP A 488 -3.49 6.91 -23.82
CA ASP A 488 -4.91 6.59 -23.75
C ASP A 488 -5.21 5.56 -22.65
N ARG A 489 -5.47 6.07 -21.45
CA ARG A 489 -5.66 5.33 -20.21
C ARG A 489 -6.72 6.01 -19.34
N ILE A 490 -7.31 5.27 -18.40
CA ILE A 490 -8.32 5.79 -17.46
C ILE A 490 -7.78 6.92 -16.57
N GLY A 491 -8.65 7.88 -16.20
CA GLY A 491 -8.29 9.07 -15.40
C GLY A 491 -7.93 10.30 -16.23
N ARG A 492 -8.07 10.22 -17.56
CA ARG A 492 -7.96 11.40 -18.43
C ARG A 492 -9.28 12.15 -18.52
N GLU A 493 -9.18 13.47 -18.51
CA GLU A 493 -10.30 14.39 -18.78
C GLU A 493 -10.30 14.92 -20.22
N LYS A 494 -9.14 14.88 -20.89
CA LYS A 494 -8.95 15.44 -22.23
C LYS A 494 -8.76 14.35 -23.27
N ASP A 495 -9.27 14.63 -24.46
CA ASP A 495 -9.04 13.90 -25.70
C ASP A 495 -7.54 13.63 -25.93
N VAL A 496 -7.26 12.59 -26.70
CA VAL A 496 -5.89 12.19 -27.05
C VAL A 496 -5.64 12.46 -28.53
N GLU A 497 -4.78 13.43 -28.86
CA GLU A 497 -4.43 13.69 -30.25
C GLU A 497 -3.41 12.65 -30.76
N ILE A 498 -3.76 11.91 -31.80
CA ILE A 498 -2.88 10.94 -32.45
C ILE A 498 -2.42 11.50 -33.79
N VAL A 499 -1.22 12.09 -33.79
CA VAL A 499 -0.60 12.72 -34.96
C VAL A 499 0.22 11.70 -35.74
N TYR A 500 -0.01 11.61 -37.04
CA TYR A 500 0.77 10.75 -37.95
C TYR A 500 0.86 11.37 -39.35
N PHE A 501 1.86 10.95 -40.11
CA PHE A 501 2.22 11.59 -41.38
C PHE A 501 1.80 10.75 -42.59
N ARG A 502 0.95 11.31 -43.45
CA ARG A 502 0.63 10.76 -44.78
C ARG A 502 1.70 11.22 -45.77
N CYS A 503 2.64 10.33 -46.08
CA CYS A 503 3.71 10.62 -47.02
C CYS A 503 3.27 10.31 -48.45
N GLN A 504 3.28 11.32 -49.33
CA GLN A 504 2.94 11.12 -50.74
C GLN A 504 3.81 10.02 -51.37
N LYS A 505 3.18 9.13 -52.15
CA LYS A 505 3.82 8.03 -52.90
C LYS A 505 4.49 6.96 -52.01
N ALA A 506 4.18 6.89 -50.71
CA ALA A 506 4.60 5.77 -49.86
C ALA A 506 4.16 4.42 -50.44
N ARG A 507 5.01 3.39 -50.34
CA ARG A 507 4.70 2.02 -50.76
C ARG A 507 5.30 1.02 -49.76
N PRO A 508 4.48 0.28 -48.99
CA PRO A 508 3.02 0.41 -48.88
C PRO A 508 2.60 1.73 -48.21
N ASP A 509 1.34 2.13 -48.38
CA ASP A 509 0.74 3.26 -47.66
C ASP A 509 0.21 2.77 -46.31
N VAL A 510 1.10 2.71 -45.32
CA VAL A 510 0.77 2.22 -43.98
C VAL A 510 -0.20 3.16 -43.26
N ALA A 511 -0.04 4.47 -43.44
CA ALA A 511 -0.93 5.46 -42.83
C ALA A 511 -2.34 5.31 -43.39
N GLY A 512 -2.50 5.29 -44.72
CA GLY A 512 -3.80 5.10 -45.35
C GLY A 512 -4.45 3.76 -45.01
N LEU A 513 -3.66 2.69 -44.87
CA LEU A 513 -4.16 1.40 -44.39
C LEU A 513 -4.70 1.53 -42.96
N PHE A 514 -3.91 2.02 -42.00
CA PHE A 514 -4.32 2.10 -40.60
C PHE A 514 -5.51 3.05 -40.38
N GLU A 515 -5.64 4.09 -41.20
CA GLU A 515 -6.84 4.92 -41.25
C GLU A 515 -8.07 4.16 -41.72
N ARG A 516 -7.92 3.33 -42.77
CA ARG A 516 -9.00 2.51 -43.29
C ARG A 516 -9.46 1.46 -42.27
N LEU A 517 -8.55 0.97 -41.45
CA LEU A 517 -8.80 0.04 -40.34
C LEU A 517 -9.29 0.74 -39.06
N ASP A 518 -9.28 2.08 -39.05
CA ASP A 518 -9.65 2.97 -37.96
C ASP A 518 -8.90 2.73 -36.63
N LEU A 519 -7.63 2.32 -36.73
CA LEU A 519 -6.80 1.97 -35.57
C LEU A 519 -6.37 3.21 -34.75
N PHE A 520 -6.42 4.40 -35.34
CA PHE A 520 -6.09 5.64 -34.64
C PHE A 520 -7.24 6.17 -33.79
N ALA A 521 -8.49 5.92 -34.17
CA ALA A 521 -9.67 6.42 -33.46
C ALA A 521 -10.27 5.37 -32.52
N ARG A 522 -10.25 4.08 -32.92
CA ARG A 522 -10.83 2.97 -32.16
C ARG A 522 -9.74 2.00 -31.67
N PRO A 523 -9.85 1.48 -30.43
CA PRO A 523 -9.01 0.40 -29.95
C PRO A 523 -9.01 -0.80 -30.90
N SER A 524 -7.89 -1.52 -30.94
CA SER A 524 -7.73 -2.76 -31.72
C SER A 524 -8.08 -4.04 -30.94
N ALA A 525 -8.53 -3.92 -29.69
CA ALA A 525 -8.83 -5.06 -28.83
C ALA A 525 -9.86 -6.00 -29.49
N GLY A 526 -9.55 -7.30 -29.57
CA GLY A 526 -10.43 -8.31 -30.16
C GLY A 526 -10.34 -8.41 -31.68
N LEU A 527 -9.37 -7.74 -32.32
CA LEU A 527 -9.09 -7.84 -33.75
C LEU A 527 -7.85 -8.67 -34.06
N ASP A 528 -7.30 -9.36 -33.05
CA ASP A 528 -6.02 -10.04 -33.11
C ASP A 528 -5.97 -11.06 -34.25
N ALA A 529 -7.01 -11.87 -34.44
CA ALA A 529 -7.09 -12.83 -35.55
C ALA A 529 -7.13 -12.16 -36.93
N ALA A 530 -7.86 -11.05 -37.09
CA ALA A 530 -7.94 -10.32 -38.35
C ALA A 530 -6.68 -9.51 -38.67
N LEU A 531 -5.91 -9.17 -37.63
CA LEU A 531 -4.63 -8.47 -37.75
C LEU A 531 -3.45 -9.45 -37.78
N GLU A 532 -3.69 -10.74 -37.57
CA GLU A 532 -2.67 -11.78 -37.56
C GLU A 532 -1.92 -11.82 -38.90
N GLY A 533 -0.59 -11.86 -38.83
CA GLY A 533 0.26 -11.88 -40.01
C GLY A 533 0.28 -10.57 -40.81
N LEU A 534 -0.52 -9.55 -40.46
CA LEU A 534 -0.50 -8.24 -41.13
C LEU A 534 0.87 -7.58 -41.03
N ALA A 535 1.53 -7.68 -39.88
CA ALA A 535 2.89 -7.18 -39.68
C ALA A 535 3.89 -7.80 -40.67
N ALA A 536 3.82 -9.13 -40.86
CA ALA A 536 4.68 -9.85 -41.81
C ALA A 536 4.39 -9.44 -43.26
N ARG A 537 3.10 -9.33 -43.63
CA ARG A 537 2.64 -8.83 -44.95
C ARG A 537 3.14 -7.41 -45.22
N LEU A 538 3.07 -6.53 -44.21
CA LEU A 538 3.56 -5.15 -44.28
C LEU A 538 5.08 -5.11 -44.44
N SER A 539 5.81 -5.92 -43.67
CA SER A 539 7.28 -6.02 -43.78
C SER A 539 7.70 -6.45 -45.18
N GLU A 540 7.09 -7.51 -45.72
CA GLU A 540 7.36 -7.97 -47.09
C GLU A 540 7.01 -6.90 -48.13
N ALA A 541 5.88 -6.20 -47.96
CA ALA A 541 5.45 -5.15 -48.87
C ALA A 541 6.40 -3.94 -48.85
N VAL A 542 6.95 -3.57 -47.69
CA VAL A 542 7.96 -2.51 -47.54
C VAL A 542 9.24 -2.90 -48.29
N GLU A 543 9.74 -4.12 -48.08
CA GLU A 543 10.95 -4.62 -48.76
C GLU A 543 10.78 -4.66 -50.28
N LYS A 544 9.64 -5.18 -50.75
CA LYS A 544 9.35 -5.33 -52.19
C LYS A 544 8.73 -4.09 -52.83
N ARG A 545 8.51 -3.01 -52.06
CA ARG A 545 7.78 -1.78 -52.47
C ARG A 545 6.45 -2.06 -53.16
N ARG A 546 5.70 -3.04 -52.65
CA ARG A 546 4.39 -3.43 -53.18
C ARG A 546 3.28 -2.63 -52.52
N LYS A 547 2.14 -2.54 -53.21
CA LYS A 547 0.90 -2.05 -52.60
C LYS A 547 0.26 -3.19 -51.81
N ILE A 548 -0.40 -2.83 -50.72
CA ILE A 548 -1.35 -3.70 -50.04
C ILE A 548 -2.74 -3.24 -50.44
N ASP A 549 -3.64 -4.19 -50.62
CA ASP A 549 -5.05 -3.93 -50.85
C ASP A 549 -5.69 -3.52 -49.52
N ALA A 550 -5.81 -2.20 -49.30
CA ALA A 550 -6.32 -1.67 -48.05
C ALA A 550 -7.82 -1.95 -47.88
N ASP A 551 -8.59 -2.02 -48.96
CA ASP A 551 -10.02 -2.29 -48.89
C ASP A 551 -10.27 -3.76 -48.52
N ALA A 552 -9.53 -4.70 -49.09
CA ALA A 552 -9.64 -6.11 -48.72
C ALA A 552 -9.32 -6.36 -47.23
N VAL A 553 -8.25 -5.74 -46.71
CA VAL A 553 -7.89 -5.86 -45.29
C VAL A 553 -8.92 -5.14 -44.41
N ALA A 554 -9.44 -3.99 -44.85
CA ALA A 554 -10.47 -3.28 -44.10
C ALA A 554 -11.80 -4.02 -44.05
N GLU A 555 -12.21 -4.71 -45.13
CA GLU A 555 -13.39 -5.57 -45.12
C GLU A 555 -13.22 -6.76 -44.16
N GLU A 556 -12.02 -7.36 -44.11
CA GLU A 556 -11.68 -8.42 -43.15
C GLU A 556 -11.75 -7.91 -41.71
N VAL A 557 -11.14 -6.75 -41.43
CA VAL A 557 -11.13 -6.13 -40.09
C VAL A 557 -12.51 -5.62 -39.67
N GLU A 558 -13.27 -4.99 -40.55
CA GLU A 558 -14.64 -4.53 -40.23
C GLU A 558 -15.59 -5.72 -40.06
N ARG A 559 -15.39 -6.83 -40.79
CA ARG A 559 -16.11 -8.08 -40.52
C ARG A 559 -15.75 -8.62 -39.13
N ALA A 560 -14.47 -8.69 -38.80
CA ALA A 560 -14.03 -9.12 -37.47
C ALA A 560 -14.50 -8.17 -36.36
N ARG A 561 -14.53 -6.84 -36.60
CA ARG A 561 -15.14 -5.87 -35.68
C ARG A 561 -16.63 -6.13 -35.53
N ALA A 562 -17.35 -6.35 -36.63
CA ALA A 562 -18.78 -6.63 -36.58
C ALA A 562 -19.07 -7.96 -35.84
N GLU A 563 -18.29 -9.01 -36.08
CA GLU A 563 -18.36 -10.28 -35.34
C GLU A 563 -18.00 -10.09 -33.85
N SER A 564 -17.00 -9.26 -33.55
CA SER A 564 -16.61 -8.89 -32.19
C SER A 564 -17.68 -8.08 -31.44
N VAL A 565 -18.42 -7.23 -32.16
CA VAL A 565 -19.51 -6.41 -31.62
C VAL A 565 -20.85 -7.18 -31.56
N GLN A 566 -21.11 -8.11 -32.49
CA GLN A 566 -22.41 -8.78 -32.61
C GLN A 566 -22.50 -10.15 -31.94
N ASP A 567 -21.40 -10.82 -31.59
CA ASP A 567 -21.49 -12.22 -31.14
C ASP A 567 -20.40 -12.66 -30.17
N LEU A 568 -19.75 -11.73 -29.47
CA LEU A 568 -18.77 -12.12 -28.46
C LEU A 568 -19.42 -12.24 -27.10
N PRO A 569 -19.58 -13.48 -26.60
CA PRO A 569 -20.29 -13.63 -25.35
C PRO A 569 -19.37 -13.09 -24.25
N ARG A 570 -19.90 -12.12 -23.50
CA ARG A 570 -19.20 -11.54 -22.37
C ARG A 570 -18.96 -12.67 -21.36
N VAL A 571 -17.81 -12.68 -20.72
CA VAL A 571 -17.64 -13.48 -19.51
C VAL A 571 -18.48 -12.80 -18.43
N VAL A 572 -19.74 -13.19 -18.38
CA VAL A 572 -20.66 -12.74 -17.34
C VAL A 572 -20.41 -13.64 -16.15
N TYR A 573 -20.22 -13.03 -15.00
CA TYR A 573 -20.28 -13.70 -13.71
C TYR A 573 -21.39 -13.01 -12.92
N SER A 574 -21.92 -13.69 -11.91
CA SER A 574 -23.14 -13.27 -11.18
C SER A 574 -23.12 -11.82 -10.72
N ASP A 575 -21.94 -11.28 -10.43
CA ASP A 575 -21.72 -9.97 -9.85
C ASP A 575 -20.72 -9.15 -10.69
N ALA A 576 -20.82 -9.19 -12.02
CA ALA A 576 -19.98 -8.36 -12.90
C ALA A 576 -20.19 -6.86 -12.67
N TYR A 577 -19.14 -6.06 -12.80
CA TYR A 577 -19.24 -4.61 -12.67
C TYR A 577 -20.16 -4.02 -13.75
N ALA A 578 -21.03 -3.11 -13.32
CA ALA A 578 -21.81 -2.23 -14.18
C ALA A 578 -21.65 -0.78 -13.73
N ALA A 579 -21.64 0.17 -14.67
CA ALA A 579 -21.53 1.60 -14.36
C ALA A 579 -22.60 2.11 -13.37
N ALA A 580 -23.78 1.49 -13.36
CA ALA A 580 -24.85 1.82 -12.42
C ALA A 580 -24.49 1.52 -10.95
N ASP A 581 -23.52 0.65 -10.68
CA ASP A 581 -23.05 0.32 -9.34
C ASP A 581 -22.01 1.31 -8.80
N ALA A 582 -21.51 2.24 -9.62
CA ALA A 582 -20.40 3.11 -9.29
C ALA A 582 -20.61 3.87 -7.97
N GLU A 583 -21.75 4.56 -7.83
CA GLU A 583 -22.07 5.33 -6.62
C GLU A 583 -22.17 4.43 -5.38
N ARG A 584 -22.77 3.24 -5.52
CA ARG A 584 -22.91 2.25 -4.44
C ARG A 584 -21.55 1.70 -3.99
N ILE A 585 -20.62 1.50 -4.92
CA ILE A 585 -19.26 1.03 -4.62
C ILE A 585 -18.49 2.14 -3.90
N LEU A 586 -18.52 3.37 -4.41
CA LEU A 586 -17.83 4.51 -3.79
C LEU A 586 -18.39 4.86 -2.41
N ALA A 587 -19.69 4.69 -2.19
CA ALA A 587 -20.32 4.90 -0.88
C ALA A 587 -19.85 3.92 0.21
N GLN A 588 -19.16 2.83 -0.14
CA GLN A 588 -18.56 1.90 0.83
C GLN A 588 -17.21 2.38 1.36
N ILE A 589 -16.62 3.43 0.77
CA ILE A 589 -15.38 4.05 1.25
C ILE A 589 -15.69 4.71 2.61
N PRO A 590 -15.02 4.32 3.71
CA PRO A 590 -15.31 4.89 5.02
C PRO A 590 -15.12 6.41 5.03
N GLU A 591 -16.19 7.13 5.38
CA GLU A 591 -16.12 8.58 5.55
C GLU A 591 -15.15 8.94 6.68
N GLY A 592 -14.39 10.02 6.50
CA GLY A 592 -13.48 10.53 7.52
C GLY A 592 -12.23 9.69 7.77
N LEU A 593 -11.93 8.64 6.97
CA LEU A 593 -10.71 7.83 7.13
C LEU A 593 -9.43 8.69 7.14
N GLU A 594 -9.31 9.63 6.21
CA GLU A 594 -8.16 10.53 6.10
C GLU A 594 -8.07 11.50 7.29
N GLN A 595 -9.23 11.99 7.78
CA GLN A 595 -9.29 12.85 8.96
C GLN A 595 -8.91 12.08 10.24
N GLY A 596 -9.40 10.85 10.39
CA GLY A 596 -9.03 9.95 11.47
C GLY A 596 -7.53 9.64 11.43
N MET A 597 -7.01 9.30 10.25
CA MET A 597 -5.58 9.04 10.04
C MET A 597 -4.73 10.24 10.45
N ARG A 598 -5.10 11.44 10.00
CA ARG A 598 -4.44 12.69 10.40
C ARG A 598 -4.46 12.89 11.91
N LYS A 599 -5.62 12.74 12.53
CA LYS A 599 -5.78 12.92 13.99
C LYS A 599 -4.87 11.96 14.76
N PHE A 600 -4.91 10.68 14.39
CA PHE A 600 -4.10 9.64 15.02
C PHE A 600 -2.60 9.87 14.80
N VAL A 601 -2.15 10.01 13.56
CA VAL A 601 -0.72 10.12 13.24
C VAL A 601 -0.11 11.34 13.89
N LEU A 602 -0.77 12.51 13.81
CA LEU A 602 -0.25 13.73 14.45
C LEU A 602 -0.26 13.62 15.99
N GLY A 603 -1.29 13.00 16.56
CA GLY A 603 -1.37 12.75 18.00
C GLY A 603 -0.26 11.81 18.49
N ALA A 604 -0.13 10.64 17.86
CA ALA A 604 0.86 9.64 18.22
C ALA A 604 2.30 10.15 17.97
N ALA A 605 2.53 10.82 16.84
CA ALA A 605 3.81 11.46 16.55
C ALA A 605 4.20 12.50 17.62
N ASN A 606 3.25 13.34 18.03
CA ASN A 606 3.48 14.32 19.10
C ASN A 606 3.79 13.63 20.45
N ASP A 607 3.06 12.58 20.79
CA ASP A 607 3.28 11.82 22.03
C ASP A 607 4.66 11.15 22.07
N LEU A 608 5.16 10.73 20.90
CA LEU A 608 6.49 10.13 20.75
C LEU A 608 7.62 11.16 20.60
N GLY A 609 7.32 12.46 20.56
CA GLY A 609 8.34 13.51 20.39
C GLY A 609 8.85 13.66 18.95
N VAL A 610 8.13 13.15 17.95
CA VAL A 610 8.40 13.43 16.53
C VAL A 610 8.17 14.92 16.27
N LYS A 611 9.09 15.54 15.54
CA LYS A 611 8.95 16.95 15.19
C LYS A 611 7.92 17.11 14.08
N ILE A 612 6.88 17.90 14.37
CA ILE A 612 5.77 18.17 13.47
C ILE A 612 5.81 19.64 13.05
N VAL A 613 5.78 19.91 11.74
CA VAL A 613 5.64 21.26 11.19
C VAL A 613 4.51 21.29 10.19
N ASP A 614 3.43 22.00 10.54
CA ASP A 614 2.34 22.31 9.62
C ASP A 614 2.83 23.31 8.56
N LYS A 615 2.66 22.97 7.28
CA LYS A 615 3.06 23.81 6.15
C LYS A 615 1.90 24.57 5.53
N GLY A 616 0.68 24.45 6.07
CA GLY A 616 -0.55 24.98 5.51
C GLY A 616 -1.02 24.23 4.27
N GLY A 617 -2.08 24.71 3.61
CA GLY A 617 -2.66 24.06 2.43
C GLY A 617 -3.59 22.88 2.76
N GLU A 618 -3.70 21.92 1.84
CA GLU A 618 -4.57 20.73 1.94
C GLU A 618 -3.93 19.65 2.84
N ALA A 619 -3.72 19.99 4.12
CA ALA A 619 -3.14 19.09 5.14
C ALA A 619 -1.68 18.65 4.88
N LEU A 620 -0.82 19.57 4.44
CA LEU A 620 0.61 19.34 4.24
C LEU A 620 1.40 19.43 5.56
N TYR A 621 2.18 18.39 5.85
CA TYR A 621 3.00 18.29 7.05
C TYR A 621 4.43 17.87 6.73
N TYR A 622 5.36 18.43 7.50
CA TYR A 622 6.72 17.93 7.58
C TYR A 622 6.90 17.21 8.92
N LEU A 623 7.32 15.95 8.86
CA LEU A 623 7.51 15.06 10.00
C LEU A 623 8.97 14.59 10.03
N GLU A 624 9.62 14.69 11.18
CA GLU A 624 11.04 14.36 11.35
C GLU A 624 11.27 13.61 12.68
N LEU A 625 11.88 12.42 12.60
CA LEU A 625 12.39 11.73 13.78
C LEU A 625 13.66 12.43 14.23
N GLY A 626 13.59 13.13 15.37
CA GLY A 626 14.74 13.78 15.99
C GLY A 626 15.32 12.95 17.14
N THR A 627 16.34 13.48 17.80
CA THR A 627 16.95 12.88 19.00
C THR A 627 16.09 12.99 20.27
N SER A 628 14.89 13.57 20.15
CA SER A 628 13.96 13.82 21.26
C SER A 628 12.83 12.78 21.34
N LEU A 629 13.00 11.62 20.68
CA LEU A 629 12.03 10.55 20.76
C LEU A 629 11.92 10.02 22.18
N THR A 630 10.70 9.70 22.60
CA THR A 630 10.44 9.04 23.89
C THR A 630 10.57 7.52 23.80
N VAL A 631 10.90 6.99 22.63
CA VAL A 631 11.17 5.57 22.36
C VAL A 631 12.56 5.43 21.74
N GLU A 632 13.18 4.26 21.90
CA GLU A 632 14.47 3.97 21.28
C GLU A 632 14.36 3.98 19.74
N ALA A 633 13.29 3.39 19.21
CA ALA A 633 12.96 3.43 17.80
C ALA A 633 11.45 3.29 17.59
N ILE A 634 10.96 3.73 16.42
CA ILE A 634 9.62 3.37 15.96
C ILE A 634 9.76 2.10 15.11
N PRO A 635 8.99 1.03 15.37
CA PRO A 635 9.10 -0.22 14.63
C PRO A 635 9.03 -0.02 13.11
N GLY A 636 9.98 -0.60 12.37
CA GLY A 636 10.01 -0.53 10.90
C GLY A 636 10.38 0.85 10.32
N VAL A 637 10.75 1.82 11.16
CA VAL A 637 11.12 3.18 10.73
C VAL A 637 12.61 3.41 10.98
N PRO A 638 13.40 3.74 9.94
CA PRO A 638 14.81 4.06 10.11
C PRO A 638 15.04 5.31 10.98
N GLU A 639 16.16 5.32 11.71
CA GLU A 639 16.61 6.49 12.47
C GLU A 639 16.79 7.73 11.56
N GLU A 640 16.57 8.92 12.11
CA GLU A 640 16.68 10.21 11.40
C GLU A 640 15.79 10.36 10.16
N SER A 641 14.76 9.52 10.00
CA SER A 641 13.85 9.64 8.87
C SER A 641 13.08 10.95 8.90
N ARG A 642 12.87 11.53 7.72
CA ARG A 642 12.15 12.78 7.52
C ARG A 642 11.30 12.71 6.27
N TRP A 643 10.11 13.26 6.35
CA TRP A 643 9.15 13.24 5.26
C TRP A 643 8.46 14.59 5.13
N LEU A 644 8.20 14.97 3.88
CA LEU A 644 7.23 15.99 3.54
C LEU A 644 6.07 15.28 2.87
N GLY A 645 4.88 15.35 3.46
CA GLY A 645 3.74 14.59 2.98
C GLY A 645 2.41 15.24 3.31
N THR A 646 1.34 14.61 2.84
CA THR A 646 -0.03 15.07 3.03
C THR A 646 -0.92 13.92 3.47
N PHE A 647 -2.02 14.26 4.15
CA PHE A 647 -3.12 13.33 4.44
C PHE A 647 -4.22 13.38 3.38
N ASP A 648 -4.16 14.34 2.44
CA ASP A 648 -5.10 14.44 1.32
C ASP A 648 -4.62 13.57 0.15
N ARG A 649 -5.48 12.65 -0.30
CA ARG A 649 -5.13 11.72 -1.39
C ARG A 649 -4.95 12.43 -2.73
N GLY A 650 -5.79 13.42 -3.04
CA GLY A 650 -5.76 14.14 -4.32
C GLY A 650 -4.46 14.90 -4.51
N GLU A 651 -4.05 15.63 -3.47
CA GLU A 651 -2.78 16.35 -3.42
C GLU A 651 -1.58 15.40 -3.54
N ALA A 652 -1.63 14.24 -2.87
CA ALA A 652 -0.57 13.24 -2.98
C ALA A 652 -0.46 12.65 -4.41
N ILE A 653 -1.58 12.44 -5.10
CA ILE A 653 -1.59 12.00 -6.50
C ILE A 653 -1.04 13.10 -7.42
N ALA A 654 -1.37 14.36 -7.15
CA ALA A 654 -0.95 15.49 -7.96
C ALA A 654 0.56 15.79 -7.83
N LYS A 655 1.14 15.54 -6.66
CA LYS A 655 2.53 15.86 -6.33
C LYS A 655 3.31 14.61 -5.94
N ASP A 656 3.98 14.02 -6.92
CA ASP A 656 4.69 12.75 -6.77
C ASP A 656 5.80 12.77 -5.70
N GLU A 657 6.33 13.94 -5.36
CA GLU A 657 7.35 14.18 -4.34
C GLU A 657 6.81 14.16 -2.90
N LEU A 658 5.49 14.27 -2.73
CA LEU A 658 4.86 14.20 -1.42
C LEU A 658 4.60 12.74 -1.03
N GLU A 659 4.94 12.44 0.22
CA GLU A 659 4.50 11.20 0.87
C GLU A 659 2.99 11.26 1.13
N PHE A 660 2.31 10.12 0.97
CA PHE A 660 0.91 10.00 1.37
C PHE A 660 0.85 9.33 2.74
N TYR A 661 0.52 10.11 3.78
CA TYR A 661 0.43 9.63 5.16
C TYR A 661 -0.83 8.80 5.39
N ALA A 662 -0.84 7.61 4.81
CA ALA A 662 -1.93 6.65 4.89
C ALA A 662 -1.38 5.25 5.21
N SER A 663 -2.28 4.27 5.30
CA SER A 663 -1.90 2.87 5.52
C SER A 663 -0.89 2.40 4.48
N GLY A 664 0.15 1.69 4.91
CA GLY A 664 1.31 1.26 4.14
C GLY A 664 2.52 2.16 4.36
N HIS A 665 2.33 3.45 4.66
CA HIS A 665 3.46 4.34 4.90
C HIS A 665 4.24 3.89 6.16
N PRO A 666 5.59 3.79 6.13
CA PRO A 666 6.38 3.23 7.24
C PRO A 666 6.10 3.89 8.59
N LEU A 667 6.04 5.22 8.64
CA LEU A 667 5.68 5.95 9.87
C LEU A 667 4.30 5.55 10.40
N VAL A 668 3.30 5.40 9.51
CA VAL A 668 1.94 5.09 9.92
C VAL A 668 1.86 3.67 10.49
N GLU A 669 2.47 2.70 9.81
CA GLU A 669 2.50 1.31 10.29
C GLU A 669 3.30 1.20 11.60
N GLY A 670 4.44 1.89 11.71
CA GLY A 670 5.23 1.91 12.93
C GLY A 670 4.50 2.52 14.12
N LEU A 671 3.73 3.60 13.92
CA LEU A 671 2.88 4.19 14.97
C LEU A 671 1.72 3.27 15.37
N LEU A 672 1.14 2.52 14.43
CA LEU A 672 0.07 1.56 14.73
C LEU A 672 0.61 0.32 15.47
N LEU A 673 1.82 -0.14 15.14
CA LEU A 673 2.51 -1.21 15.88
C LEU A 673 2.87 -0.76 17.30
N GLU A 674 3.44 0.44 17.44
CA GLU A 674 3.72 1.04 18.76
C GLU A 674 2.44 1.21 19.59
N LEU A 675 1.29 1.44 18.97
CA LEU A 675 0.02 1.46 19.67
C LEU A 675 -0.44 0.07 20.10
N ALA A 676 -0.30 -0.93 19.23
CA ALA A 676 -0.74 -2.30 19.51
C ALA A 676 0.09 -2.95 20.64
N ASP A 677 1.41 -2.75 20.61
CA ASP A 677 2.35 -3.42 21.50
C ASP A 677 2.86 -2.52 22.63
N GLY A 678 2.77 -1.20 22.47
CA GLY A 678 3.34 -0.24 23.42
C GLY A 678 2.48 -0.01 24.68
N PRO A 679 3.12 0.45 25.78
CA PRO A 679 2.49 0.59 27.08
C PRO A 679 1.63 1.86 27.23
N ARG A 680 1.65 2.78 26.26
CA ARG A 680 1.07 4.12 26.40
C ARG A 680 -0.44 4.14 26.19
N GLY A 681 -1.09 5.03 26.94
CA GLY A 681 -2.52 5.31 26.81
C GLY A 681 -3.41 4.17 27.28
N ARG A 682 -2.88 3.30 28.14
CA ARG A 682 -3.56 2.11 28.64
C ARG A 682 -4.32 2.43 29.91
N ALA A 683 -3.80 3.25 30.82
CA ALA A 683 -4.48 3.59 32.07
C ALA A 683 -4.67 5.12 32.22
N ALA A 684 -5.87 5.63 32.50
CA ALA A 684 -6.04 7.09 32.64
C ALA A 684 -7.14 7.52 33.63
N LEU A 685 -7.07 8.78 34.06
CA LEU A 685 -8.08 9.46 34.87
C LEU A 685 -8.55 10.74 34.18
N PHE A 686 -9.86 10.96 34.09
CA PHE A 686 -10.39 12.17 33.48
C PHE A 686 -11.75 12.60 34.00
N GLU A 687 -12.04 13.89 33.82
CA GLU A 687 -13.35 14.49 34.06
C GLU A 687 -14.03 14.84 32.75
N LEU A 688 -15.32 14.53 32.67
CA LEU A 688 -16.19 14.88 31.55
C LEU A 688 -17.09 16.04 31.95
N PRO A 689 -16.94 17.23 31.35
CA PRO A 689 -17.88 18.32 31.58
C PRO A 689 -19.25 17.96 30.99
N HIS A 690 -20.30 17.99 31.81
CA HIS A 690 -21.67 17.70 31.37
C HIS A 690 -22.70 18.51 32.18
N GLU A 691 -23.75 19.00 31.51
CA GLU A 691 -24.79 19.82 32.14
C GLU A 691 -25.58 19.05 33.20
N GLU A 692 -26.14 17.89 32.83
CA GLU A 692 -27.06 17.12 33.68
C GLU A 692 -26.44 15.91 34.40
N LEU A 693 -25.54 15.16 33.76
CA LEU A 693 -25.00 13.92 34.33
C LEU A 693 -24.04 14.19 35.49
N ARG A 694 -24.10 13.32 36.50
CA ARG A 694 -23.25 13.35 37.69
C ARG A 694 -22.82 11.93 38.04
N GLY A 695 -21.76 11.82 38.82
CA GLY A 695 -21.17 10.54 39.21
C GLY A 695 -20.06 10.12 38.26
N GLY A 696 -19.53 8.92 38.46
CA GLY A 696 -18.40 8.41 37.72
C GLY A 696 -18.44 6.90 37.58
N GLY A 697 -17.42 6.36 36.94
CA GLY A 697 -17.35 4.94 36.63
C GLY A 697 -16.05 4.56 35.97
N LEU A 698 -16.00 3.30 35.53
CA LEU A 698 -14.89 2.72 34.80
C LEU A 698 -15.28 2.57 33.32
N LEU A 699 -14.43 3.09 32.45
CA LEU A 699 -14.41 2.80 31.02
C LEU A 699 -13.35 1.73 30.80
N CYS A 700 -13.74 0.56 30.29
CA CYS A 700 -12.83 -0.45 29.78
C CYS A 700 -12.96 -0.52 28.25
N VAL A 701 -11.84 -0.57 27.54
CA VAL A 701 -11.79 -0.65 26.09
C VAL A 701 -11.22 -2.00 25.71
N PHE A 702 -12.00 -2.79 24.99
CA PHE A 702 -11.63 -4.14 24.58
C PHE A 702 -11.42 -4.22 23.07
N LYS A 703 -10.63 -5.21 22.65
CA LYS A 703 -10.48 -5.63 21.25
C LYS A 703 -10.74 -7.13 21.16
N SER A 704 -11.57 -7.53 20.19
CA SER A 704 -11.76 -8.93 19.82
C SER A 704 -11.71 -9.05 18.29
N ALA A 705 -10.76 -9.86 17.80
CA ALA A 705 -10.37 -9.88 16.39
C ALA A 705 -10.10 -8.45 15.86
N ALA A 706 -10.75 -8.05 14.76
CA ALA A 706 -10.60 -6.72 14.15
C ALA A 706 -11.52 -5.65 14.76
N ARG A 707 -12.37 -5.99 15.74
CA ARG A 707 -13.34 -5.05 16.34
C ARG A 707 -12.87 -4.58 17.69
N TRP A 708 -13.07 -3.30 17.97
CA TRP A 708 -12.92 -2.76 19.32
C TRP A 708 -14.29 -2.40 19.87
N PHE A 709 -14.45 -2.46 21.18
CA PHE A 709 -15.68 -2.04 21.83
C PHE A 709 -15.42 -1.56 23.25
N PRO A 710 -16.06 -0.46 23.68
CA PRO A 710 -15.97 0.01 25.04
C PRO A 710 -17.07 -0.63 25.92
N ILE A 711 -16.76 -0.82 27.20
CA ILE A 711 -17.71 -1.15 28.25
C ILE A 711 -17.61 -0.05 29.30
N VAL A 712 -18.76 0.52 29.66
CA VAL A 712 -18.85 1.52 30.73
C VAL A 712 -19.61 0.91 31.89
N ILE A 713 -19.04 1.04 33.09
CA ILE A 713 -19.64 0.59 34.35
C ILE A 713 -19.67 1.78 35.29
N ASP A 714 -20.83 2.08 35.88
CA ASP A 714 -20.89 3.13 36.89
C ASP A 714 -20.26 2.70 38.22
N ALA A 715 -20.02 3.66 39.12
CA ALA A 715 -19.46 3.40 40.44
C ALA A 715 -20.31 2.45 41.31
N GLY A 716 -21.56 2.17 40.93
CA GLY A 716 -22.43 1.18 41.57
C GLY A 716 -22.24 -0.25 41.05
N GLY A 717 -21.38 -0.46 40.05
CA GLY A 717 -21.14 -1.76 39.43
C GLY A 717 -22.17 -2.15 38.37
N GLN A 718 -23.01 -1.23 37.89
CA GLN A 718 -23.96 -1.50 36.81
C GLN A 718 -23.35 -1.19 35.45
N LEU A 719 -23.57 -2.08 34.47
CA LEU A 719 -23.22 -1.83 33.07
C LEU A 719 -24.10 -0.70 32.53
N ARG A 720 -23.49 0.27 31.86
CA ARG A 720 -24.13 1.48 31.35
C ARG A 720 -23.89 1.66 29.84
N PRO A 721 -24.49 0.80 29.00
CA PRO A 721 -24.38 0.94 27.56
C PRO A 721 -24.92 2.28 27.05
N ASP A 722 -25.88 2.88 27.77
CA ASP A 722 -26.45 4.20 27.49
C ASP A 722 -25.46 5.37 27.65
N LEU A 723 -24.36 5.15 28.39
CA LEU A 723 -23.32 6.15 28.63
C LEU A 723 -22.12 6.01 27.69
N ILE A 724 -22.00 4.90 26.95
CA ILE A 724 -20.85 4.62 26.08
C ILE A 724 -20.60 5.78 25.09
N GLU A 725 -21.62 6.13 24.32
CA GLU A 725 -21.54 7.18 23.30
C GLU A 725 -21.12 8.51 23.94
N ARG A 726 -21.75 8.88 25.06
CA ARG A 726 -21.43 10.13 25.79
C ARG A 726 -19.99 10.17 26.31
N VAL A 727 -19.49 9.06 26.85
CA VAL A 727 -18.12 8.98 27.37
C VAL A 727 -17.12 9.04 26.22
N ILE A 728 -17.31 8.26 25.16
CA ILE A 728 -16.40 8.18 24.02
C ILE A 728 -16.40 9.47 23.19
N GLU A 729 -17.55 10.05 22.89
CA GLU A 729 -17.67 11.31 22.15
C GLU A 729 -17.30 12.53 23.00
N GLY A 730 -17.44 12.42 24.33
CA GLY A 730 -17.02 13.45 25.28
C GLY A 730 -15.51 13.49 25.54
N LEU A 731 -14.77 12.43 25.21
CA LEU A 731 -13.31 12.35 25.42
C LEU A 731 -12.54 13.57 24.91
N PRO A 732 -12.80 14.15 23.72
CA PRO A 732 -12.10 15.35 23.26
C PRO A 732 -12.25 16.57 24.18
N ALA A 733 -13.40 16.71 24.85
CA ALA A 733 -13.69 17.80 25.79
C ALA A 733 -13.27 17.48 27.25
N ALA A 734 -12.88 16.23 27.52
CA ALA A 734 -12.47 15.79 28.84
C ALA A 734 -11.23 16.54 29.37
N ARG A 735 -11.11 16.63 30.70
CA ARG A 735 -9.98 17.22 31.40
C ARG A 735 -9.20 16.14 32.15
N PRO A 736 -7.87 16.17 32.18
CA PRO A 736 -7.11 15.23 32.99
C PRO A 736 -7.45 15.45 34.48
N ALA A 737 -7.57 14.35 35.23
CA ALA A 737 -7.88 14.38 36.65
C ALA A 737 -6.76 13.75 37.47
N LYS A 738 -6.69 14.07 38.76
CA LYS A 738 -5.82 13.37 39.72
C LYS A 738 -6.67 12.62 40.72
N LEU A 739 -6.20 11.45 41.13
CA LEU A 739 -6.92 10.62 42.11
C LEU A 739 -7.16 11.35 43.44
N GLU A 740 -6.22 12.21 43.84
CA GLU A 740 -6.30 13.03 45.05
C GLU A 740 -7.52 13.97 45.05
N ASP A 741 -7.98 14.40 43.88
CA ASP A 741 -9.09 15.35 43.73
C ASP A 741 -10.45 14.71 44.05
N TRP A 742 -10.52 13.37 44.08
CA TRP A 742 -11.77 12.62 44.17
C TRP A 742 -12.02 11.95 45.53
N GLY A 743 -11.07 12.01 46.47
CA GLY A 743 -11.28 11.59 47.87
C GLY A 743 -11.51 10.09 48.10
N PHE A 744 -11.13 9.22 47.16
CA PHE A 744 -11.37 7.77 47.25
C PHE A 744 -10.46 7.02 48.24
N GLY A 745 -9.27 7.55 48.55
CA GLY A 745 -8.32 6.94 49.51
C GLY A 745 -7.90 5.50 49.15
N GLU A 746 -7.61 4.68 50.16
CA GLU A 746 -7.16 3.27 50.00
C GLU A 746 -8.19 2.35 49.34
N ARG A 747 -9.46 2.75 49.22
CA ARG A 747 -10.55 1.94 48.64
C ARG A 747 -10.65 2.04 47.12
N PHE A 748 -9.88 2.93 46.50
CA PHE A 748 -9.92 3.12 45.05
C PHE A 748 -9.48 1.86 44.30
N ALA A 749 -8.38 1.23 44.74
CA ALA A 749 -7.83 0.03 44.12
C ALA A 749 -8.85 -1.12 44.11
N ASP A 750 -9.41 -1.45 45.28
CA ASP A 750 -10.43 -2.50 45.42
C ASP A 750 -11.68 -2.21 44.58
N GLY A 751 -12.09 -0.94 44.52
CA GLY A 751 -13.22 -0.50 43.70
C GLY A 751 -12.97 -0.69 42.21
N VAL A 752 -11.80 -0.27 41.71
CA VAL A 752 -11.41 -0.43 40.30
C VAL A 752 -11.36 -1.91 39.93
N LEU A 753 -10.74 -2.77 40.75
CA LEU A 753 -10.65 -4.21 40.50
C LEU A 753 -12.04 -4.86 40.43
N ALA A 754 -12.95 -4.53 41.37
CA ALA A 754 -14.30 -5.07 41.38
C ALA A 754 -15.15 -4.61 40.17
N LEU A 755 -14.96 -3.38 39.71
CA LEU A 755 -15.61 -2.90 38.48
C LEU A 755 -15.01 -3.58 37.24
N ALA A 756 -13.69 -3.79 37.22
CA ALA A 756 -12.98 -4.40 36.11
C ALA A 756 -13.39 -5.86 35.87
N GLU A 757 -13.49 -6.66 36.94
CA GLU A 757 -13.94 -8.05 36.87
C GLU A 757 -15.30 -8.16 36.16
N ARG A 758 -16.23 -7.26 36.49
CA ARG A 758 -17.54 -7.17 35.82
C ARG A 758 -17.45 -6.76 34.35
N ALA A 759 -16.50 -5.90 33.99
CA ALA A 759 -16.28 -5.52 32.59
C ALA A 759 -15.71 -6.69 31.78
N GLU A 760 -14.74 -7.42 32.32
CA GLU A 760 -14.13 -8.59 31.69
C GLU A 760 -15.14 -9.72 31.52
N GLU A 761 -15.96 -10.01 32.54
CA GLU A 761 -17.08 -10.96 32.43
C GLU A 761 -18.06 -10.58 31.30
N ALA A 762 -18.34 -9.28 31.14
CA ALA A 762 -19.24 -8.79 30.11
C ALA A 762 -18.62 -8.78 28.71
N ALA A 763 -17.29 -8.69 28.59
CA ALA A 763 -16.57 -8.67 27.32
C ALA A 763 -16.45 -10.07 26.69
N GLY A 764 -16.37 -11.12 27.52
CA GLY A 764 -16.20 -12.50 27.09
C GLY A 764 -14.73 -12.93 26.98
N GLU A 765 -14.49 -14.25 26.95
CA GLU A 765 -13.15 -14.85 27.07
C GLU A 765 -12.19 -14.49 25.91
N ASP A 766 -12.71 -14.21 24.72
CA ASP A 766 -11.92 -13.88 23.52
C ASP A 766 -11.58 -12.37 23.38
N ALA A 767 -11.92 -11.56 24.38
CA ALA A 767 -11.71 -10.11 24.36
C ALA A 767 -10.43 -9.72 25.11
N ARG A 768 -9.50 -9.06 24.43
CA ARG A 768 -8.30 -8.48 25.04
C ARG A 768 -8.61 -7.08 25.57
N LEU A 769 -8.24 -6.79 26.82
CA LEU A 769 -8.33 -5.45 27.38
C LEU A 769 -7.19 -4.57 26.85
N GLU A 770 -7.55 -3.52 26.11
CA GLU A 770 -6.62 -2.58 25.50
C GLU A 770 -6.32 -1.38 26.41
N ALA A 771 -7.35 -0.85 27.07
CA ALA A 771 -7.21 0.29 27.97
C ALA A 771 -8.30 0.31 29.04
N ALA A 772 -8.02 0.98 30.15
CA ALA A 772 -8.97 1.25 31.21
C ALA A 772 -8.81 2.68 31.71
N ALA A 773 -9.93 3.35 31.98
CA ALA A 773 -9.91 4.69 32.49
C ALA A 773 -11.06 4.95 33.45
N PHE A 774 -10.74 5.55 34.59
CA PHE A 774 -11.78 5.97 35.53
C PHE A 774 -12.17 7.42 35.20
N PHE A 775 -13.47 7.67 35.14
CA PHE A 775 -14.01 8.98 34.77
C PHE A 775 -15.03 9.49 35.79
N GLN A 776 -15.19 10.82 35.84
CA GLN A 776 -16.28 11.48 36.56
C GLN A 776 -16.94 12.56 35.70
N PHE A 777 -18.25 12.70 35.78
CA PHE A 777 -18.95 13.84 35.22
C PHE A 777 -18.82 15.05 36.13
N ALA A 778 -18.22 16.11 35.61
CA ALA A 778 -18.10 17.41 36.26
C ALA A 778 -19.20 18.35 35.75
N ALA A 779 -19.73 19.19 36.63
CA ALA A 779 -20.64 20.25 36.21
C ALA A 779 -19.90 21.25 35.31
N MET A 780 -20.55 21.70 34.23
CA MET A 780 -19.99 22.80 33.44
C MET A 780 -20.05 24.09 34.26
N ASP A 781 -18.91 24.74 34.46
CA ASP A 781 -18.88 26.11 34.99
C ASP A 781 -19.61 27.03 34.01
N SER A 782 -20.67 27.69 34.49
CA SER A 782 -21.55 28.57 33.71
C SER A 782 -20.87 29.83 33.19
#